data_AF-A0A4Z2BVK4-F1
#
_entry.id   AF-A0A4Z2BVK4-F1
#
_cell.length_a   1.000
_cell.length_b   1.000
_cell.length_c   1.000
_cell.angle_alpha   90.00
_cell.angle_beta   90.00
_cell.angle_gamma   90.00
#
_symmetry.space_group_name_H-M   'P 1'
#
loop_
_entity.id
_entity.type
_entity.pdbx_description
1 polymer ?
#
loop_
_entity_poly.entity_id
_entity_poly.type
_entity_poly.pdbx_seq_one_letter_code
_entity_poly.pdbx_strand_id
1 'polypeptide(L)'
;MSVTLIFSLPYEAPFNTMKYISDSVISLQEALMQCPAQETSSQSSGRMDSPTPSAGSTPSHTASSNSSDKERDRVLGKKALSLAKFQPPDQPPARKDWVPDTKHHVCMACRRETFSMFNRRHHCRRCGRLVCQACSEKKMPVEGCQEEEVRVCNQCYAFFHPDADDEEEPSEAACENPLVPEETLHGLLYLPEVVHRQVQLSPNAPENQLLRSEFYYEQAPSAYLCVAILSLHTDQAACGHQLIGHCRALSRKLTSPEVDACLLTDVMQQLLFSAKMMFVKVGRSQDLALCDSYISKVGVLKILVKANYKYTPSLDDILETSAVTCLRNQLLEAEHYQLAVEVSTKSGLDPSGVWQAWGMASLVAGNFSGAREKLGRCLKPPVDRNQINLGPALLQEVVRQLENNVAATLSRSSGEDVLASLRVLEAALRDSPVDGPEGQGASSHLQQECLYYLSSYGTHLALISFHMRHGCMTEALTYLLSRECPEEVFLEGLLQPCLEQGRLGALQGMLEKLDPTLEASGRYLMASCQFLQRRSYYNTLYQLQQFMMDHVRAAMTCIRFFSHEARSYLQLGEQQRWLVRAKEHLKTYLQEQQGRSGGRRRSQGSSFRKMMSSSDISRHMNTIELQLEVTRFLHRCESAASSKALQTGAPPTTAVASGPPPTLFGGSAVKVEVACKVMLGGKNIEEGFGIAFRVIQDFQLEAQAVYTRAGQRLVRQRQYGAVRQLLKCVGESGAATKSDCDALILSCISVAEQAPADAKELESLILESKSSENKIKAYLLCRKLRPAYLQAVKLESGRAGPLVQEVLRAAEGAQDSVMQNICRQWLSEHNGPPSAEVLIEESEWRPPQTRSGVQSFHDVFMGLHV
;
A
#
# COMPACT_ATOMS: atom_id res chain seq x y z
N MET A 1 -57.05 -29.22 -30.05
CA MET A 1 -57.91 -28.25 -30.76
C MET A 1 -58.06 -27.02 -29.88
N SER A 2 -58.10 -25.82 -30.44
CA SER A 2 -58.66 -24.60 -29.84
C SER A 2 -57.97 -23.98 -28.59
N VAL A 3 -58.06 -22.67 -28.29
CA VAL A 3 -58.09 -21.46 -29.15
C VAL A 3 -57.78 -20.18 -28.32
N THR A 4 -57.17 -19.15 -28.93
CA THR A 4 -57.29 -17.68 -28.64
C THR A 4 -56.74 -17.01 -27.35
N LEU A 5 -55.76 -16.09 -27.58
CA LEU A 5 -55.51 -14.71 -27.06
C LEU A 5 -55.84 -14.25 -25.61
N ILE A 6 -54.99 -13.34 -25.07
CA ILE A 6 -55.32 -11.91 -24.79
C ILE A 6 -54.02 -11.08 -24.54
N PHE A 7 -54.10 -9.75 -24.55
CA PHE A 7 -53.00 -8.76 -24.72
C PHE A 7 -52.89 -7.72 -23.57
N SER A 8 -51.79 -6.92 -23.56
CA SER A 8 -51.56 -5.59 -22.89
C SER A 8 -50.57 -5.59 -21.71
N LEU A 9 -49.74 -4.56 -21.40
CA LEU A 9 -49.22 -3.27 -21.96
C LEU A 9 -48.03 -2.82 -21.02
N PRO A 10 -47.42 -1.60 -21.05
CA PRO A 10 -46.68 -0.87 -22.11
C PRO A 10 -45.28 -0.30 -21.68
N TYR A 11 -44.53 0.30 -22.63
CA TYR A 11 -43.48 1.36 -22.45
C TYR A 11 -42.18 1.00 -21.64
N GLU A 12 -41.01 1.65 -21.76
CA GLU A 12 -40.45 2.72 -22.63
C GLU A 12 -38.93 2.45 -22.89
N ALA A 13 -38.21 3.26 -23.69
CA ALA A 13 -36.78 3.09 -24.02
C ALA A 13 -35.93 4.33 -23.62
N PRO A 14 -34.57 4.30 -23.60
CA PRO A 14 -33.82 4.46 -24.86
C PRO A 14 -32.42 3.79 -24.97
N PHE A 15 -31.93 3.75 -26.23
CA PHE A 15 -30.55 3.68 -26.73
C PHE A 15 -29.34 3.67 -25.77
N ASN A 16 -28.37 2.80 -26.09
CA ASN A 16 -27.07 3.30 -26.60
C ASN A 16 -26.43 2.33 -27.61
N THR A 17 -25.61 2.85 -28.53
CA THR A 17 -24.97 2.11 -29.64
C THR A 17 -23.47 1.94 -29.44
N MET A 18 -22.92 0.77 -29.79
CA MET A 18 -21.50 0.60 -30.11
C MET A 18 -21.30 -0.22 -31.39
N LYS A 19 -20.24 0.09 -32.14
CA LYS A 19 -20.01 -0.42 -33.51
C LYS A 19 -19.09 -1.65 -33.55
N TYR A 20 -19.29 -2.46 -34.59
CA TYR A 20 -18.32 -3.44 -35.08
C TYR A 20 -17.08 -2.76 -35.69
N ILE A 21 -15.89 -3.26 -35.34
CA ILE A 21 -14.66 -3.36 -36.14
C ILE A 21 -13.99 -4.66 -35.62
N SER A 22 -14.17 -5.85 -36.20
CA SER A 22 -13.57 -6.38 -37.45
C SER A 22 -12.04 -6.36 -37.48
N ASP A 23 -11.40 -7.52 -37.33
CA ASP A 23 -10.39 -8.02 -38.28
C ASP A 23 -10.09 -9.52 -38.04
N SER A 24 -9.44 -10.17 -39.00
CA SER A 24 -9.38 -11.64 -39.11
C SER A 24 -8.21 -12.14 -39.97
N VAL A 25 -7.98 -13.46 -40.04
CA VAL A 25 -6.93 -14.16 -40.83
C VAL A 25 -5.54 -13.99 -40.18
N ILE A 26 -4.69 -15.01 -39.99
CA ILE A 26 -4.00 -15.88 -40.97
C ILE A 26 -4.03 -17.39 -40.62
N SER A 27 -3.77 -18.24 -41.62
CA SER A 27 -3.95 -19.70 -41.68
C SER A 27 -2.82 -20.56 -41.07
N LEU A 28 -3.14 -21.84 -40.89
CA LEU A 28 -2.23 -22.99 -40.72
C LEU A 28 -1.38 -23.28 -41.97
N GLN A 29 -0.15 -23.76 -41.76
CA GLN A 29 0.64 -24.76 -42.53
C GLN A 29 2.08 -24.83 -41.95
N GLU A 30 2.89 -25.89 -42.01
CA GLU A 30 2.70 -27.31 -42.36
C GLU A 30 3.75 -28.17 -41.59
N ALA A 31 4.04 -29.42 -41.99
CA ALA A 31 4.84 -30.38 -41.20
C ALA A 31 6.02 -31.03 -41.97
N LEU A 32 6.76 -31.88 -41.25
CA LEU A 32 7.73 -32.93 -41.67
C LEU A 32 9.25 -32.60 -41.71
N MET A 33 9.97 -33.33 -40.85
CA MET A 33 11.16 -34.16 -41.10
C MET A 33 12.31 -33.66 -42.00
N GLN A 34 13.53 -33.67 -41.45
CA GLN A 34 14.61 -34.55 -41.94
C GLN A 34 15.83 -34.63 -41.00
N CYS A 35 16.59 -35.72 -41.09
CA CYS A 35 17.89 -35.93 -40.44
C CYS A 35 18.73 -36.89 -41.30
N PRO A 36 19.99 -36.53 -41.59
CA PRO A 36 21.10 -37.51 -41.61
C PRO A 36 22.41 -36.91 -41.00
N ALA A 37 23.54 -37.60 -40.82
CA ALA A 37 23.91 -39.00 -40.55
C ALA A 37 25.47 -39.06 -40.52
N GLN A 38 26.08 -40.25 -40.34
CA GLN A 38 27.52 -40.57 -40.50
C GLN A 38 28.45 -40.08 -39.35
N GLU A 39 29.12 -40.94 -38.56
CA GLU A 39 30.30 -41.84 -38.82
C GLU A 39 31.66 -41.10 -38.66
N THR A 40 32.78 -41.67 -38.16
CA THR A 40 33.20 -43.04 -37.80
C THR A 40 33.91 -43.13 -36.41
N SER A 41 34.52 -44.27 -36.04
CA SER A 41 34.99 -44.63 -34.68
C SER A 41 36.46 -45.09 -34.56
N SER A 42 37.10 -44.89 -33.39
CA SER A 42 38.17 -45.72 -32.74
C SER A 42 38.94 -44.92 -31.65
N GLN A 43 39.55 -45.49 -30.58
CA GLN A 43 39.45 -46.82 -29.92
C GLN A 43 40.06 -46.76 -28.48
N SER A 44 39.36 -47.32 -27.47
CA SER A 44 39.94 -47.96 -26.24
C SER A 44 40.72 -47.07 -25.21
N SER A 45 40.89 -47.41 -23.91
CA SER A 45 40.45 -48.57 -23.10
C SER A 45 40.35 -48.27 -21.58
N GLY A 46 39.43 -48.96 -20.88
CA GLY A 46 39.56 -49.40 -19.47
C GLY A 46 39.29 -48.40 -18.31
N ARG A 47 38.64 -48.78 -17.19
CA ARG A 47 38.00 -50.05 -16.78
C ARG A 47 36.85 -49.83 -15.77
N MET A 48 35.70 -50.44 -16.05
CA MET A 48 34.79 -51.28 -15.24
C MET A 48 34.79 -51.21 -13.69
N ASP A 49 33.69 -51.52 -12.97
CA ASP A 49 32.22 -51.47 -13.21
C ASP A 49 31.45 -51.87 -11.93
N SER A 50 30.12 -51.71 -11.91
CA SER A 50 29.21 -52.40 -10.97
C SER A 50 28.56 -53.62 -11.64
N PRO A 51 27.97 -54.59 -10.90
CA PRO A 51 26.50 -54.68 -10.95
C PRO A 51 25.82 -55.25 -9.68
N THR A 52 24.50 -55.45 -9.76
CA THR A 52 23.59 -55.94 -8.70
C THR A 52 23.08 -57.40 -8.99
N PRO A 53 21.88 -57.89 -8.60
CA PRO A 53 21.80 -58.96 -7.59
C PRO A 53 21.01 -60.24 -8.01
N SER A 54 20.89 -61.22 -7.10
CA SER A 54 19.95 -62.37 -7.18
C SER A 54 19.68 -62.97 -5.78
N ALA A 55 18.78 -63.96 -5.65
CA ALA A 55 18.06 -64.31 -4.40
C ALA A 55 18.17 -65.77 -3.90
N GLY A 56 17.71 -66.02 -2.66
CA GLY A 56 17.58 -67.34 -2.00
C GLY A 56 18.77 -67.75 -1.11
N SER A 57 18.64 -68.52 -0.03
CA SER A 57 17.48 -69.19 0.61
C SER A 57 17.73 -69.51 2.11
N THR A 58 16.71 -70.00 2.83
CA THR A 58 16.69 -70.36 4.28
C THR A 58 17.62 -71.54 4.67
N PRO A 59 17.97 -71.74 5.96
CA PRO A 59 17.16 -72.66 6.79
C PRO A 59 17.05 -72.38 8.33
N SER A 60 15.99 -72.95 8.91
CA SER A 60 15.75 -73.46 10.29
C SER A 60 16.67 -73.11 11.49
N HIS A 61 16.08 -72.81 12.67
CA HIS A 61 15.97 -73.78 13.79
C HIS A 61 15.15 -73.30 15.03
N THR A 62 14.49 -74.29 15.65
CA THR A 62 13.86 -74.45 16.99
C THR A 62 14.46 -73.71 18.22
N ALA A 63 13.78 -73.46 19.36
CA ALA A 63 12.36 -73.59 19.79
C ALA A 63 12.15 -73.06 21.26
N SER A 64 10.92 -73.18 21.80
CA SER A 64 10.52 -73.21 23.24
C SER A 64 10.48 -71.87 24.03
N SER A 65 9.59 -71.67 25.04
CA SER A 65 8.41 -72.46 25.50
C SER A 65 7.57 -71.71 26.56
N ASN A 66 6.24 -71.92 26.57
CA ASN A 66 5.30 -71.89 27.73
C ASN A 66 5.16 -70.55 28.52
N SER A 67 4.09 -70.26 29.28
CA SER A 67 2.67 -70.70 29.34
C SER A 67 1.90 -69.60 30.14
N SER A 68 0.58 -69.56 30.36
CA SER A 68 -0.52 -70.55 30.24
C SER A 68 -1.77 -69.84 29.62
N ASP A 69 -3.06 -70.00 29.94
CA ASP A 69 -3.83 -70.90 30.84
C ASP A 69 -5.30 -71.11 30.34
N LYS A 70 -6.15 -71.78 31.14
CA LYS A 70 -7.46 -72.36 30.77
C LYS A 70 -8.46 -72.32 31.97
N GLU A 71 -9.68 -72.90 32.01
CA GLU A 71 -10.55 -73.71 31.11
C GLU A 71 -11.97 -73.08 31.05
N ARG A 72 -12.95 -73.34 30.14
CA ARG A 72 -13.26 -74.39 29.12
C ARG A 72 -14.03 -75.65 29.60
N ASP A 73 -15.37 -75.57 29.64
CA ASP A 73 -16.32 -76.71 29.79
C ASP A 73 -17.69 -76.36 29.12
N ARG A 74 -18.49 -77.27 28.51
CA ARG A 74 -18.28 -78.67 28.08
C ARG A 74 -19.38 -79.18 27.10
N VAL A 75 -19.10 -80.29 26.37
CA VAL A 75 -20.07 -81.33 25.87
C VAL A 75 -21.14 -80.89 24.83
N LEU A 76 -21.47 -81.57 23.72
CA LEU A 76 -20.97 -82.73 22.93
C LEU A 76 -21.41 -82.48 21.44
N GLY A 77 -20.90 -83.13 20.39
CA GLY A 77 -19.97 -84.26 20.30
C GLY A 77 -19.47 -84.49 18.87
N LYS A 78 -18.65 -85.53 18.65
CA LYS A 78 -17.92 -85.78 17.39
C LYS A 78 -18.68 -86.68 16.42
N LYS A 79 -18.50 -86.45 15.11
CA LYS A 79 -18.10 -87.49 14.13
C LYS A 79 -17.58 -86.84 12.84
N ALA A 80 -16.47 -87.36 12.32
CA ALA A 80 -16.03 -87.04 10.96
C ALA A 80 -16.89 -87.85 9.97
N LEU A 81 -17.15 -87.27 8.80
CA LEU A 81 -17.70 -87.98 7.65
C LEU A 81 -16.71 -87.85 6.49
N SER A 82 -16.51 -88.97 5.79
CA SER A 82 -15.57 -89.12 4.69
C SER A 82 -15.95 -88.29 3.47
N LEU A 83 -15.02 -88.20 2.51
CA LEU A 83 -15.27 -87.71 1.17
C LEU A 83 -16.29 -88.65 0.47
N ALA A 84 -17.58 -88.37 0.65
CA ALA A 84 -18.64 -89.12 0.00
C ALA A 84 -18.52 -88.96 -1.52
N LYS A 85 -18.33 -90.08 -2.24
CA LYS A 85 -18.36 -90.09 -3.71
C LYS A 85 -19.68 -89.45 -4.17
N PHE A 86 -19.59 -88.52 -5.11
CA PHE A 86 -20.80 -87.90 -5.65
C PHE A 86 -21.58 -88.90 -6.50
N GLN A 87 -22.82 -89.15 -6.11
CA GLN A 87 -23.82 -89.82 -6.92
C GLN A 87 -24.85 -88.75 -7.38
N PRO A 88 -25.13 -88.61 -8.69
CA PRO A 88 -26.20 -87.76 -9.17
C PRO A 88 -27.57 -88.35 -8.77
N PRO A 89 -28.63 -87.53 -8.71
CA PRO A 89 -29.99 -88.03 -8.57
C PRO A 89 -30.36 -88.96 -9.73
N ASP A 90 -31.09 -90.04 -9.44
CA ASP A 90 -31.45 -91.06 -10.43
C ASP A 90 -32.21 -90.44 -11.60
N GLN A 91 -33.20 -89.60 -11.31
CA GLN A 91 -33.94 -88.76 -12.26
C GLN A 91 -33.54 -87.29 -12.14
N PRO A 92 -33.45 -86.53 -13.26
CA PRO A 92 -33.11 -85.11 -13.23
C PRO A 92 -34.21 -84.27 -12.54
N PRO A 93 -33.85 -83.35 -11.63
CA PRO A 93 -34.84 -82.53 -10.93
C PRO A 93 -35.49 -81.51 -11.87
N ALA A 94 -36.80 -81.29 -11.71
CA ALA A 94 -37.52 -80.26 -12.45
C ALA A 94 -36.98 -78.85 -12.12
N ARG A 95 -37.11 -77.90 -13.06
CA ARG A 95 -36.52 -76.54 -12.93
C ARG A 95 -36.89 -75.80 -11.65
N LYS A 96 -38.08 -76.07 -11.07
CA LYS A 96 -38.55 -75.51 -9.79
C LYS A 96 -37.77 -76.03 -8.55
N ASP A 97 -37.14 -77.19 -8.67
CA ASP A 97 -36.44 -77.91 -7.60
C ASP A 97 -34.91 -77.77 -7.71
N TRP A 98 -34.43 -76.96 -8.67
CA TRP A 98 -33.01 -76.60 -8.81
C TRP A 98 -32.56 -75.70 -7.65
N VAL A 99 -31.25 -75.68 -7.38
CA VAL A 99 -30.68 -74.86 -6.30
C VAL A 99 -30.80 -73.36 -6.66
N PRO A 100 -31.55 -72.55 -5.90
CA PRO A 100 -31.71 -71.12 -6.21
C PRO A 100 -30.39 -70.36 -6.02
N ASP A 101 -30.12 -69.43 -6.94
CA ASP A 101 -28.90 -68.62 -7.02
C ASP A 101 -28.52 -67.86 -5.74
N THR A 102 -29.52 -67.59 -4.89
CA THR A 102 -29.39 -66.92 -3.59
C THR A 102 -28.96 -67.84 -2.45
N LYS A 103 -29.06 -69.18 -2.60
CA LYS A 103 -28.72 -70.11 -1.51
C LYS A 103 -27.23 -70.45 -1.41
N HIS A 104 -26.46 -70.35 -2.51
CA HIS A 104 -25.04 -70.70 -2.52
C HIS A 104 -24.20 -69.69 -3.32
N HIS A 105 -23.07 -69.28 -2.71
CA HIS A 105 -22.12 -68.31 -3.27
C HIS A 105 -20.84 -68.97 -3.84
N VAL A 106 -20.77 -70.31 -3.85
CA VAL A 106 -19.59 -71.08 -4.26
C VAL A 106 -20.01 -72.25 -5.14
N CYS A 107 -19.20 -72.60 -6.14
CA CYS A 107 -19.41 -73.72 -7.05
C CYS A 107 -19.55 -75.06 -6.30
N MET A 108 -20.68 -75.73 -6.47
CA MET A 108 -20.99 -76.98 -5.76
C MET A 108 -20.15 -78.19 -6.20
N ALA A 109 -19.44 -78.08 -7.33
CA ALA A 109 -18.57 -79.14 -7.85
C ALA A 109 -17.14 -79.01 -7.27
N CYS A 110 -16.41 -77.94 -7.58
CA CYS A 110 -15.02 -77.77 -7.13
C CYS A 110 -14.87 -77.16 -5.72
N ARG A 111 -15.89 -76.44 -5.22
CA ARG A 111 -15.87 -75.67 -3.95
C ARG A 111 -14.76 -74.60 -3.81
N ARG A 112 -13.95 -74.38 -4.85
CA ARG A 112 -12.93 -73.32 -4.91
C ARG A 112 -13.51 -72.00 -5.45
N GLU A 113 -14.31 -72.09 -6.50
CA GLU A 113 -14.82 -70.93 -7.25
C GLU A 113 -15.98 -70.22 -6.55
N THR A 114 -15.79 -68.96 -6.14
CA THR A 114 -16.83 -68.07 -5.63
C THR A 114 -17.56 -67.34 -6.76
N PHE A 115 -18.89 -67.33 -6.74
CA PHE A 115 -19.71 -66.66 -7.76
C PHE A 115 -19.69 -65.14 -7.58
N SER A 116 -19.39 -64.43 -8.67
CA SER A 116 -19.23 -62.97 -8.71
C SER A 116 -19.85 -62.39 -10.00
N MET A 117 -19.72 -61.08 -10.25
CA MET A 117 -20.16 -60.50 -11.53
C MET A 117 -19.35 -61.02 -12.73
N PHE A 118 -18.10 -61.44 -12.50
CA PHE A 118 -17.21 -62.01 -13.51
C PHE A 118 -17.32 -63.55 -13.58
N ASN A 119 -17.52 -64.22 -12.44
CA ASN A 119 -17.68 -65.67 -12.35
C ASN A 119 -19.17 -66.05 -12.23
N ARG A 120 -19.83 -66.23 -13.38
CA ARG A 120 -21.29 -66.41 -13.47
C ARG A 120 -21.75 -67.78 -12.94
N ARG A 121 -23.00 -67.82 -12.48
CA ARG A 121 -23.69 -69.04 -12.05
C ARG A 121 -24.21 -69.81 -13.26
N HIS A 122 -24.09 -71.14 -13.22
CA HIS A 122 -24.73 -72.04 -14.18
C HIS A 122 -25.34 -73.25 -13.45
N HIS A 123 -26.52 -73.70 -13.86
CA HIS A 123 -27.12 -74.95 -13.34
C HIS A 123 -26.74 -76.15 -14.20
N CYS A 124 -26.31 -77.24 -13.56
CA CYS A 124 -26.21 -78.56 -14.18
C CYS A 124 -27.62 -79.12 -14.42
N ARG A 125 -28.01 -79.39 -15.68
CA ARG A 125 -29.36 -79.87 -16.00
C ARG A 125 -29.66 -81.27 -15.45
N ARG A 126 -28.64 -82.12 -15.23
CA ARG A 126 -28.83 -83.47 -14.66
C ARG A 126 -29.03 -83.50 -13.14
N CYS A 127 -28.55 -82.50 -12.39
CA CYS A 127 -28.59 -82.53 -10.90
C CYS A 127 -28.99 -81.22 -10.21
N GLY A 128 -29.41 -80.18 -10.95
CA GLY A 128 -29.93 -78.91 -10.41
C GLY A 128 -28.91 -78.04 -9.65
N ARG A 129 -27.64 -78.46 -9.56
CA ARG A 129 -26.57 -77.78 -8.79
C ARG A 129 -26.03 -76.55 -9.51
N LEU A 130 -25.69 -75.53 -8.71
CA LEU A 130 -24.95 -74.34 -9.12
C LEU A 130 -23.45 -74.65 -9.29
N VAL A 131 -22.91 -74.37 -10.47
CA VAL A 131 -21.51 -74.61 -10.86
C VAL A 131 -20.97 -73.44 -11.70
N CYS A 132 -19.64 -73.26 -11.69
CA CYS A 132 -18.95 -72.31 -12.56
C CYS A 132 -18.75 -72.90 -13.97
N GLN A 133 -18.32 -72.05 -14.92
CA GLN A 133 -18.09 -72.42 -16.32
C GLN A 133 -17.18 -73.66 -16.45
N ALA A 134 -15.95 -73.60 -15.92
CA ALA A 134 -14.97 -74.70 -15.98
C ALA A 134 -15.42 -76.03 -15.34
N CYS A 135 -16.39 -75.98 -14.41
CA CYS A 135 -16.98 -77.17 -13.81
C CYS A 135 -18.19 -77.73 -14.59
N SER A 136 -18.50 -77.17 -15.75
CA SER A 136 -19.69 -77.52 -16.54
C SER A 136 -19.53 -77.26 -18.05
N GLU A 137 -18.40 -77.69 -18.61
CA GLU A 137 -18.10 -77.46 -20.03
C GLU A 137 -18.63 -78.60 -20.91
N LYS A 138 -18.54 -79.85 -20.43
CA LYS A 138 -19.08 -81.03 -21.10
C LYS A 138 -20.63 -80.97 -21.12
N LYS A 139 -21.26 -81.32 -22.25
CA LYS A 139 -22.73 -81.51 -22.39
C LYS A 139 -23.07 -82.98 -22.53
N MET A 140 -24.33 -83.36 -22.32
CA MET A 140 -24.86 -84.69 -22.65
C MET A 140 -26.39 -84.64 -22.84
N PRO A 141 -27.00 -85.64 -23.50
CA PRO A 141 -28.45 -85.84 -23.42
C PRO A 141 -28.91 -86.10 -21.98
N VAL A 142 -30.07 -85.56 -21.61
CA VAL A 142 -30.70 -85.75 -20.30
C VAL A 142 -32.21 -85.92 -20.49
N GLU A 143 -32.74 -87.02 -19.95
CA GLU A 143 -34.16 -87.36 -20.01
C GLU A 143 -35.05 -86.21 -19.51
N GLY A 144 -36.14 -85.92 -20.23
CA GLY A 144 -37.08 -84.85 -19.88
C GLY A 144 -36.64 -83.42 -20.28
N CYS A 145 -35.50 -83.24 -20.94
CA CYS A 145 -35.15 -81.96 -21.59
C CYS A 145 -35.66 -81.90 -23.06
N GLN A 146 -35.94 -80.69 -23.55
CA GLN A 146 -36.33 -80.42 -24.95
C GLN A 146 -35.12 -80.14 -25.87
N GLU A 147 -33.92 -80.00 -25.31
CA GLU A 147 -32.65 -79.78 -26.01
C GLU A 147 -31.91 -81.13 -26.10
N GLU A 148 -31.42 -81.52 -27.28
CA GLU A 148 -30.74 -82.81 -27.50
C GLU A 148 -29.47 -82.98 -26.64
N GLU A 149 -28.73 -81.90 -26.43
CA GLU A 149 -27.57 -81.85 -25.54
C GLU A 149 -27.67 -80.69 -24.55
N VAL A 150 -27.69 -81.01 -23.25
CA VAL A 150 -27.75 -80.00 -22.18
C VAL A 150 -26.46 -79.94 -21.37
N ARG A 151 -26.16 -78.75 -20.85
CA ARG A 151 -25.01 -78.51 -19.97
C ARG A 151 -25.13 -79.32 -18.66
N VAL A 152 -24.13 -80.16 -18.39
CA VAL A 152 -23.98 -80.86 -17.12
C VAL A 152 -22.72 -80.40 -16.40
N CYS A 153 -22.56 -80.74 -15.12
CA CYS A 153 -21.28 -80.57 -14.45
C CYS A 153 -20.36 -81.77 -14.75
N ASN A 154 -19.04 -81.56 -14.68
CA ASN A 154 -18.05 -82.60 -15.02
C ASN A 154 -18.26 -83.88 -14.17
N GLN A 155 -18.68 -83.72 -12.91
CA GLN A 155 -19.03 -84.81 -11.98
C GLN A 155 -20.28 -85.61 -12.40
N CYS A 156 -21.24 -85.00 -13.11
CA CYS A 156 -22.36 -85.72 -13.72
C CYS A 156 -21.92 -86.39 -15.04
N TYR A 157 -21.11 -85.71 -15.84
CA TYR A 157 -20.65 -86.26 -17.13
C TYR A 157 -19.88 -87.56 -16.92
N ALA A 158 -18.84 -87.55 -16.09
CA ALA A 158 -17.99 -88.72 -15.81
C ALA A 158 -18.75 -89.89 -15.14
N PHE A 159 -19.84 -89.61 -14.41
CA PHE A 159 -20.70 -90.68 -13.85
C PHE A 159 -21.46 -91.46 -14.92
N PHE A 160 -21.80 -90.82 -16.05
CA PHE A 160 -22.50 -91.46 -17.18
C PHE A 160 -21.57 -91.79 -18.37
N HIS A 161 -20.31 -91.37 -18.33
CA HIS A 161 -19.27 -91.64 -19.33
C HIS A 161 -17.96 -91.99 -18.59
N PRO A 162 -17.87 -93.17 -17.95
CA PRO A 162 -16.71 -93.53 -17.13
C PRO A 162 -15.45 -93.84 -17.95
N ASP A 163 -15.60 -94.25 -19.22
CA ASP A 163 -14.53 -94.76 -20.08
C ASP A 163 -13.89 -93.66 -20.95
N ALA A 164 -13.84 -92.41 -20.46
CA ALA A 164 -13.54 -91.22 -21.27
C ALA A 164 -12.49 -90.26 -20.68
N ASP A 165 -11.89 -90.59 -19.52
CA ASP A 165 -10.85 -89.79 -18.85
C ASP A 165 -9.68 -90.72 -18.42
N ASP A 166 -9.09 -91.45 -19.39
CA ASP A 166 -7.70 -91.96 -19.34
C ASP A 166 -6.82 -91.01 -20.18
N GLU A 167 -5.52 -90.95 -19.86
CA GLU A 167 -4.50 -89.96 -20.30
C GLU A 167 -4.46 -88.59 -19.56
N GLU A 168 -3.28 -88.32 -19.00
CA GLU A 168 -2.65 -87.03 -18.60
C GLU A 168 -3.21 -86.14 -17.46
N GLU A 169 -2.63 -86.32 -16.27
CA GLU A 169 -2.32 -85.30 -15.24
C GLU A 169 -1.07 -85.78 -14.46
N PRO A 170 -0.18 -84.92 -13.91
CA PRO A 170 0.34 -83.65 -14.43
C PRO A 170 1.90 -83.59 -14.34
N SER A 171 2.53 -82.50 -14.79
CA SER A 171 3.93 -82.19 -14.39
C SER A 171 4.23 -80.68 -14.28
N GLU A 172 5.04 -80.33 -13.28
CA GLU A 172 5.67 -79.01 -13.15
C GLU A 172 7.02 -79.02 -13.88
N ALA A 173 7.31 -77.99 -14.68
CA ALA A 173 8.62 -77.76 -15.29
C ALA A 173 8.92 -76.26 -15.44
N ALA A 174 10.20 -75.92 -15.57
CA ALA A 174 10.70 -74.56 -15.45
C ALA A 174 10.70 -73.75 -16.78
N CYS A 175 11.18 -72.51 -16.67
CA CYS A 175 11.38 -71.51 -17.71
C CYS A 175 12.10 -72.00 -18.99
N GLU A 176 11.84 -71.32 -20.11
CA GLU A 176 12.86 -70.52 -20.81
C GLU A 176 12.26 -69.55 -21.85
N ASN A 177 12.99 -68.46 -22.15
CA ASN A 177 12.70 -67.50 -23.22
C ASN A 177 13.88 -67.48 -24.20
N PRO A 178 13.67 -67.81 -25.49
CA PRO A 178 14.49 -67.30 -26.58
C PRO A 178 13.80 -66.14 -27.32
N LEU A 179 14.57 -65.17 -27.81
CA LEU A 179 14.10 -64.04 -28.62
C LEU A 179 14.11 -64.39 -30.14
N VAL A 180 13.73 -63.37 -30.95
CA VAL A 180 14.12 -63.09 -32.37
C VAL A 180 13.07 -63.52 -33.42
N PRO A 181 12.73 -62.68 -34.44
CA PRO A 181 12.93 -61.22 -34.63
C PRO A 181 11.60 -60.46 -34.90
N GLU A 182 11.69 -59.16 -35.17
CA GLU A 182 10.64 -58.39 -35.86
C GLU A 182 10.55 -58.77 -37.36
N GLU A 183 9.49 -59.47 -37.82
CA GLU A 183 8.98 -59.33 -39.20
C GLU A 183 7.60 -60.00 -39.44
N THR A 184 6.55 -59.63 -38.69
CA THR A 184 5.14 -60.01 -39.08
C THR A 184 4.05 -59.11 -38.48
N LEU A 185 4.13 -57.79 -38.68
CA LEU A 185 3.12 -56.83 -38.18
C LEU A 185 1.81 -56.82 -39.00
N HIS A 186 1.22 -57.99 -39.27
CA HIS A 186 -0.04 -58.12 -40.02
C HIS A 186 -0.75 -59.47 -39.74
N GLY A 187 -1.48 -59.60 -38.62
CA GLY A 187 -2.24 -60.84 -38.35
C GLY A 187 -3.22 -60.88 -37.17
N LEU A 188 -2.95 -60.22 -36.03
CA LEU A 188 -3.68 -60.49 -34.78
C LEU A 188 -4.37 -59.28 -34.13
N LEU A 189 -5.13 -58.52 -34.93
CA LEU A 189 -6.17 -57.61 -34.43
C LEU A 189 -7.50 -57.81 -35.18
N TYR A 190 -8.05 -59.01 -35.09
CA TYR A 190 -9.47 -59.24 -35.38
C TYR A 190 -10.24 -59.39 -34.06
N LEU A 191 -10.78 -58.27 -33.57
CA LEU A 191 -11.93 -58.33 -32.67
C LEU A 191 -13.05 -59.06 -33.42
N PRO A 192 -13.76 -60.03 -32.80
CA PRO A 192 -14.93 -60.63 -33.42
C PRO A 192 -15.91 -59.53 -33.85
N GLU A 193 -16.32 -59.55 -35.12
CA GLU A 193 -17.19 -58.52 -35.67
C GLU A 193 -18.51 -58.50 -34.88
N VAL A 194 -18.70 -57.45 -34.08
CA VAL A 194 -19.91 -57.31 -33.26
C VAL A 194 -21.07 -57.01 -34.20
N VAL A 195 -21.75 -58.06 -34.63
CA VAL A 195 -22.92 -58.00 -35.51
C VAL A 195 -23.91 -56.97 -34.97
N HIS A 196 -23.93 -55.80 -35.60
CA HIS A 196 -24.82 -54.71 -35.24
C HIS A 196 -26.25 -55.12 -35.61
N ARG A 197 -26.95 -55.79 -34.69
CA ARG A 197 -28.41 -55.97 -34.77
C ARG A 197 -29.04 -54.59 -34.76
N GLN A 198 -29.36 -54.09 -35.96
CA GLN A 198 -30.10 -52.85 -36.14
C GLN A 198 -31.54 -53.06 -35.65
N VAL A 199 -31.76 -52.82 -34.36
CA VAL A 199 -33.10 -52.73 -33.77
C VAL A 199 -33.71 -51.40 -34.21
N GLN A 200 -34.27 -51.38 -35.41
CA GLN A 200 -35.07 -50.26 -35.89
C GLN A 200 -36.48 -50.39 -35.31
N LEU A 201 -36.99 -49.32 -34.70
CA LEU A 201 -38.38 -49.23 -34.28
C LEU A 201 -39.24 -48.98 -35.53
N SER A 202 -40.19 -49.87 -35.80
CA SER A 202 -41.10 -49.78 -36.96
C SER A 202 -42.16 -48.69 -36.72
N PRO A 203 -43.01 -48.32 -37.70
CA PRO A 203 -44.19 -47.49 -37.43
C PRO A 203 -45.28 -48.22 -36.61
N ASN A 204 -45.10 -49.51 -36.27
CA ASN A 204 -46.09 -50.36 -35.64
C ASN A 204 -45.99 -50.26 -34.10
N ALA A 205 -46.86 -49.47 -33.48
CA ALA A 205 -46.86 -49.21 -32.03
C ALA A 205 -46.82 -50.46 -31.11
N PRO A 206 -47.65 -51.52 -31.31
CA PRO A 206 -47.65 -52.70 -30.43
C PRO A 206 -46.37 -53.54 -30.54
N GLU A 207 -45.80 -53.67 -31.74
CA GLU A 207 -44.54 -54.39 -31.98
C GLU A 207 -43.38 -53.72 -31.23
N ASN A 208 -43.28 -52.40 -31.33
CA ASN A 208 -42.34 -51.59 -30.56
C ASN A 208 -42.58 -51.62 -29.04
N GLN A 209 -43.79 -51.97 -28.58
CA GLN A 209 -44.11 -52.07 -27.16
C GLN A 209 -43.71 -53.45 -26.62
N LEU A 210 -43.96 -54.52 -27.39
CA LEU A 210 -43.47 -55.87 -27.09
C LEU A 210 -41.94 -55.87 -26.99
N LEU A 211 -41.25 -55.32 -27.99
CA LEU A 211 -39.79 -55.32 -28.07
C LEU A 211 -39.13 -54.47 -26.96
N ARG A 212 -39.82 -53.45 -26.44
CA ARG A 212 -39.41 -52.72 -25.23
C ARG A 212 -39.63 -53.50 -23.94
N SER A 213 -40.64 -54.38 -23.89
CA SER A 213 -40.91 -55.24 -22.72
C SER A 213 -39.95 -56.43 -22.64
N GLU A 214 -39.51 -56.99 -23.76
CA GLU A 214 -38.52 -58.08 -23.81
C GLU A 214 -37.10 -57.62 -23.41
N PHE A 215 -36.75 -56.35 -23.67
CA PHE A 215 -35.44 -55.77 -23.36
C PHE A 215 -35.48 -54.79 -22.17
N TYR A 216 -36.36 -55.03 -21.20
CA TYR A 216 -36.47 -54.25 -19.98
C TYR A 216 -35.57 -54.79 -18.84
N TYR A 217 -34.78 -53.92 -18.23
CA TYR A 217 -33.90 -54.24 -17.10
C TYR A 217 -34.27 -53.39 -15.87
N GLU A 218 -35.09 -53.94 -14.97
CA GLU A 218 -35.54 -53.22 -13.74
C GLU A 218 -34.39 -52.74 -12.85
N GLN A 219 -33.29 -53.51 -12.77
CA GLN A 219 -32.29 -53.40 -11.71
C GLN A 219 -30.94 -52.81 -12.18
N ALA A 220 -30.86 -52.25 -13.39
CA ALA A 220 -29.60 -51.72 -13.94
C ALA A 220 -29.82 -50.47 -14.82
N PRO A 221 -29.85 -49.25 -14.25
CA PRO A 221 -29.86 -48.00 -15.01
C PRO A 221 -28.50 -47.77 -15.69
N SER A 222 -28.26 -48.48 -16.80
CA SER A 222 -27.01 -48.40 -17.56
C SER A 222 -26.92 -47.09 -18.33
N ALA A 223 -26.22 -46.11 -17.76
CA ALA A 223 -25.87 -44.86 -18.44
C ALA A 223 -25.15 -45.12 -19.76
N TYR A 224 -24.31 -46.17 -19.83
CA TYR A 224 -23.64 -46.61 -21.05
C TYR A 224 -24.63 -47.06 -22.14
N LEU A 225 -25.66 -47.85 -21.80
CA LEU A 225 -26.69 -48.28 -22.75
C LEU A 225 -27.52 -47.09 -23.25
N CYS A 226 -27.89 -46.16 -22.35
CA CYS A 226 -28.58 -44.92 -22.72
C CYS A 226 -27.76 -44.09 -23.74
N VAL A 227 -26.47 -43.88 -23.46
CA VAL A 227 -25.55 -43.16 -24.35
C VAL A 227 -25.33 -43.90 -25.67
N ALA A 228 -25.23 -45.24 -25.66
CA ALA A 228 -25.08 -46.04 -26.87
C ALA A 228 -26.30 -45.91 -27.79
N ILE A 229 -27.52 -46.03 -27.25
CA ILE A 229 -28.77 -45.87 -28.01
C ILE A 229 -28.86 -44.45 -28.59
N LEU A 230 -28.61 -43.41 -27.79
CA LEU A 230 -28.66 -42.02 -28.24
C LEU A 230 -27.55 -41.68 -29.26
N SER A 231 -26.41 -42.38 -29.20
CA SER A 231 -25.33 -42.21 -30.17
C SER A 231 -25.68 -42.71 -31.58
N LEU A 232 -26.69 -43.56 -31.73
CA LEU A 232 -27.20 -44.04 -33.03
C LEU A 232 -28.20 -43.07 -33.69
N HIS A 233 -28.61 -42.00 -33.01
CA HIS A 233 -29.58 -41.03 -33.55
C HIS A 233 -28.92 -40.05 -34.53
N THR A 234 -29.65 -39.66 -35.59
CA THR A 234 -29.14 -38.74 -36.62
C THR A 234 -28.92 -37.33 -36.09
N ASP A 235 -29.86 -36.81 -35.30
CA ASP A 235 -29.67 -35.55 -34.56
C ASP A 235 -28.97 -35.82 -33.21
N GLN A 236 -27.65 -35.62 -33.20
CA GLN A 236 -26.81 -35.69 -32.00
C GLN A 236 -26.99 -34.48 -31.07
N ALA A 237 -27.43 -33.32 -31.59
CA ALA A 237 -27.60 -32.10 -30.79
C ALA A 237 -28.87 -32.17 -29.93
N ALA A 238 -29.98 -32.70 -30.48
CA ALA A 238 -31.15 -33.05 -29.69
C ALA A 238 -30.82 -34.09 -28.61
N CYS A 239 -30.00 -35.10 -28.92
CA CYS A 239 -29.58 -36.11 -27.94
C CYS A 239 -28.74 -35.52 -26.80
N GLY A 240 -27.83 -34.59 -27.08
CA GLY A 240 -27.10 -33.85 -26.04
C GLY A 240 -28.04 -33.06 -25.11
N HIS A 241 -29.08 -32.43 -25.67
CA HIS A 241 -30.10 -31.73 -24.88
C HIS A 241 -30.97 -32.68 -24.05
N GLN A 242 -31.34 -33.85 -24.57
CA GLN A 242 -32.06 -34.87 -23.81
C GLN A 242 -31.22 -35.42 -22.65
N LEU A 243 -29.92 -35.66 -22.85
CA LEU A 243 -28.99 -36.04 -21.78
C LEU A 243 -28.94 -35.00 -20.65
N ILE A 244 -28.88 -33.70 -20.97
CA ILE A 244 -28.99 -32.62 -19.97
C ILE A 244 -30.35 -32.66 -19.26
N GLY A 245 -31.45 -32.88 -20.00
CA GLY A 245 -32.80 -33.04 -19.45
C GLY A 245 -32.90 -34.20 -18.45
N HIS A 246 -32.31 -35.34 -18.76
CA HIS A 246 -32.19 -36.48 -17.84
C HIS A 246 -31.38 -36.11 -16.59
N CYS A 247 -30.24 -35.41 -16.72
CA CYS A 247 -29.44 -34.97 -15.58
C CYS A 247 -30.20 -34.00 -14.65
N ARG A 248 -30.99 -33.07 -15.19
CA ARG A 248 -31.88 -32.22 -14.39
C ARG A 248 -32.91 -33.06 -13.63
N ALA A 249 -33.56 -34.02 -14.31
CA ALA A 249 -34.55 -34.90 -13.69
C ALA A 249 -33.97 -35.82 -12.59
N LEU A 250 -32.75 -36.33 -12.78
CA LEU A 250 -32.03 -37.12 -11.76
C LEU A 250 -31.65 -36.26 -10.54
N SER A 251 -31.25 -34.99 -10.75
CA SER A 251 -30.83 -34.11 -9.66
C SER A 251 -31.91 -33.88 -8.58
N ARG A 252 -33.18 -33.86 -8.97
CA ARG A 252 -34.33 -33.71 -8.05
C ARG A 252 -34.56 -34.93 -7.17
N LYS A 253 -33.91 -36.07 -7.47
CA LYS A 253 -33.94 -37.29 -6.66
C LYS A 253 -32.78 -37.41 -5.67
N LEU A 254 -31.82 -36.49 -5.68
CA LEU A 254 -30.67 -36.49 -4.75
C LEU A 254 -31.07 -36.32 -3.27
N THR A 255 -32.29 -35.84 -3.01
CA THR A 255 -32.89 -35.71 -1.66
C THR A 255 -33.77 -36.91 -1.26
N SER A 256 -33.92 -37.92 -2.13
CA SER A 256 -34.74 -39.11 -1.85
C SER A 256 -33.93 -40.16 -1.06
N PRO A 257 -34.34 -40.58 0.14
CA PRO A 257 -33.55 -41.47 1.01
C PRO A 257 -33.46 -42.93 0.50
N GLU A 258 -34.23 -43.28 -0.54
CA GLU A 258 -34.29 -44.62 -1.13
C GLU A 258 -33.24 -44.85 -2.23
N VAL A 259 -32.45 -43.82 -2.60
CA VAL A 259 -31.54 -43.87 -3.76
C VAL A 259 -30.12 -43.46 -3.36
N ASP A 260 -29.12 -44.19 -3.88
CA ASP A 260 -27.71 -43.82 -3.75
C ASP A 260 -27.43 -42.53 -4.52
N ALA A 261 -27.38 -41.41 -3.79
CA ALA A 261 -27.10 -40.09 -4.34
C ALA A 261 -25.66 -39.96 -4.89
N CYS A 262 -24.67 -40.72 -4.38
CA CYS A 262 -23.33 -40.75 -4.96
C CYS A 262 -23.40 -41.35 -6.37
N LEU A 263 -24.00 -42.53 -6.51
CA LEU A 263 -24.21 -43.21 -7.78
C LEU A 263 -25.01 -42.34 -8.77
N LEU A 264 -26.04 -41.61 -8.30
CA LEU A 264 -26.75 -40.63 -9.13
C LEU A 264 -25.82 -39.53 -9.65
N THR A 265 -24.96 -38.94 -8.80
CA THR A 265 -24.01 -37.92 -9.28
C THR A 265 -22.96 -38.47 -10.24
N ASP A 266 -22.53 -39.72 -10.09
CA ASP A 266 -21.62 -40.40 -11.02
C ASP A 266 -22.28 -40.63 -12.38
N VAL A 267 -23.52 -41.14 -12.40
CA VAL A 267 -24.35 -41.27 -13.61
C VAL A 267 -24.55 -39.92 -14.29
N MET A 268 -24.88 -38.86 -13.53
CA MET A 268 -25.04 -37.51 -14.07
C MET A 268 -23.73 -36.96 -14.67
N GLN A 269 -22.56 -37.23 -14.08
CA GLN A 269 -21.27 -36.85 -14.67
C GLN A 269 -20.99 -37.61 -15.98
N GLN A 270 -21.29 -38.92 -16.03
CA GLN A 270 -21.12 -39.71 -17.24
C GLN A 270 -22.04 -39.23 -18.39
N LEU A 271 -23.33 -38.99 -18.10
CA LEU A 271 -24.30 -38.51 -19.08
C LEU A 271 -23.94 -37.09 -19.61
N LEU A 272 -23.49 -36.18 -18.74
CA LEU A 272 -23.02 -34.85 -19.16
C LEU A 272 -21.73 -34.89 -19.98
N PHE A 273 -20.78 -35.78 -19.65
CA PHE A 273 -19.58 -35.96 -20.47
C PHE A 273 -19.94 -36.49 -21.87
N SER A 274 -20.88 -37.43 -21.96
CA SER A 274 -21.40 -37.92 -23.24
C SER A 274 -22.13 -36.84 -24.03
N ALA A 275 -22.94 -35.99 -23.38
CA ALA A 275 -23.56 -34.82 -24.01
C ALA A 275 -22.51 -33.84 -24.54
N LYS A 276 -21.44 -33.57 -23.76
CA LYS A 276 -20.31 -32.75 -24.20
C LYS A 276 -19.67 -33.31 -25.49
N MET A 277 -19.43 -34.63 -25.55
CA MET A 277 -18.88 -35.27 -26.74
C MET A 277 -19.83 -35.20 -27.96
N MET A 278 -21.15 -35.26 -27.75
CA MET A 278 -22.14 -35.05 -28.82
C MET A 278 -22.08 -33.60 -29.36
N PHE A 279 -21.99 -32.59 -28.49
CA PHE A 279 -21.88 -31.19 -28.93
C PHE A 279 -20.54 -30.87 -29.62
N VAL A 280 -19.43 -31.50 -29.22
CA VAL A 280 -18.15 -31.41 -29.93
C VAL A 280 -18.29 -31.90 -31.38
N LYS A 281 -18.94 -33.06 -31.60
CA LYS A 281 -19.16 -33.61 -32.96
C LYS A 281 -19.98 -32.68 -33.87
N VAL A 282 -20.86 -31.86 -33.31
CA VAL A 282 -21.73 -30.92 -34.06
C VAL A 282 -21.15 -29.49 -34.08
N GLY A 283 -20.03 -29.23 -33.38
CA GLY A 283 -19.36 -27.93 -33.36
C GLY A 283 -20.11 -26.80 -32.63
N ARG A 284 -21.09 -27.10 -31.77
CA ARG A 284 -21.92 -26.08 -31.08
C ARG A 284 -21.22 -25.55 -29.82
N SER A 285 -20.50 -24.45 -29.96
CA SER A 285 -19.69 -23.84 -28.88
C SER A 285 -20.50 -23.34 -27.67
N GLN A 286 -21.74 -22.87 -27.88
CA GLN A 286 -22.63 -22.43 -26.80
C GLN A 286 -23.06 -23.62 -25.91
N ASP A 287 -23.48 -24.72 -26.52
CA ASP A 287 -23.88 -25.94 -25.82
C ASP A 287 -22.69 -26.60 -25.09
N LEU A 288 -21.48 -26.44 -25.64
CA LEU A 288 -20.24 -26.92 -25.02
C LEU A 288 -19.96 -26.21 -23.68
N ALA A 289 -20.00 -24.87 -23.69
CA ALA A 289 -19.81 -24.05 -22.49
C ALA A 289 -20.94 -24.28 -21.45
N LEU A 290 -22.17 -24.51 -21.93
CA LEU A 290 -23.29 -24.93 -21.11
C LEU A 290 -22.99 -26.28 -20.43
N CYS A 291 -22.58 -27.31 -21.17
CA CYS A 291 -22.19 -28.61 -20.61
C CYS A 291 -21.09 -28.50 -19.56
N ASP A 292 -20.05 -27.69 -19.78
CA ASP A 292 -18.97 -27.51 -18.79
C ASP A 292 -19.45 -26.81 -17.51
N SER A 293 -20.38 -25.86 -17.62
CA SER A 293 -21.08 -25.29 -16.44
C SER A 293 -21.85 -26.38 -15.68
N TYR A 294 -22.65 -27.19 -16.37
CA TYR A 294 -23.38 -28.32 -15.76
C TYR A 294 -22.44 -29.33 -15.09
N ILE A 295 -21.30 -29.67 -15.70
CA ILE A 295 -20.29 -30.58 -15.12
C ILE A 295 -19.69 -29.99 -13.84
N SER A 296 -19.40 -28.68 -13.81
CA SER A 296 -18.99 -27.97 -12.58
C SER A 296 -20.07 -28.06 -11.49
N LYS A 297 -21.34 -27.80 -11.81
CA LYS A 297 -22.45 -27.87 -10.83
C LYS A 297 -22.67 -29.28 -10.29
N VAL A 298 -22.61 -30.32 -11.13
CA VAL A 298 -22.67 -31.71 -10.65
C VAL A 298 -21.44 -32.08 -9.82
N GLY A 299 -20.28 -31.47 -10.11
CA GLY A 299 -19.10 -31.51 -9.25
C GLY A 299 -19.38 -30.95 -7.84
N VAL A 300 -20.08 -29.82 -7.73
CA VAL A 300 -20.54 -29.24 -6.45
C VAL A 300 -21.51 -30.18 -5.74
N LEU A 301 -22.56 -30.66 -6.42
CA LEU A 301 -23.54 -31.60 -5.86
C LEU A 301 -22.87 -32.86 -5.29
N LYS A 302 -21.92 -33.44 -6.03
CA LYS A 302 -21.15 -34.62 -5.62
C LYS A 302 -20.29 -34.39 -4.37
N ILE A 303 -19.88 -33.16 -4.09
CA ILE A 303 -19.17 -32.81 -2.85
C ILE A 303 -20.17 -32.66 -1.69
N LEU A 304 -21.30 -31.96 -1.89
CA LEU A 304 -22.37 -31.86 -0.87
C LEU A 304 -22.87 -33.24 -0.42
N VAL A 305 -23.13 -34.13 -1.38
CA VAL A 305 -23.59 -35.51 -1.14
C VAL A 305 -22.53 -36.33 -0.41
N LYS A 306 -21.25 -36.24 -0.80
CA LYS A 306 -20.15 -36.92 -0.08
C LYS A 306 -19.92 -36.40 1.34
N ALA A 307 -20.22 -35.12 1.59
CA ALA A 307 -20.22 -34.54 2.93
C ALA A 307 -21.51 -34.83 3.72
N ASN A 308 -22.46 -35.58 3.14
CA ASN A 308 -23.78 -35.86 3.71
C ASN A 308 -24.56 -34.59 4.11
N TYR A 309 -24.42 -33.52 3.33
CA TYR A 309 -25.02 -32.23 3.65
C TYR A 309 -26.54 -32.25 3.45
N LYS A 310 -27.27 -32.00 4.55
CA LYS A 310 -28.73 -32.17 4.67
C LYS A 310 -29.56 -31.41 3.63
N TYR A 311 -29.05 -30.30 3.09
CA TYR A 311 -29.70 -29.50 2.06
C TYR A 311 -28.88 -29.53 0.76
N THR A 312 -29.04 -30.60 -0.02
CA THR A 312 -28.51 -30.67 -1.40
C THR A 312 -29.56 -30.10 -2.36
N PRO A 313 -29.33 -28.93 -3.00
CA PRO A 313 -30.28 -28.36 -3.96
C PRO A 313 -30.34 -29.17 -5.26
N SER A 314 -31.32 -28.90 -6.14
CA SER A 314 -31.34 -29.52 -7.47
C SER A 314 -30.35 -28.86 -8.42
N LEU A 315 -30.09 -29.51 -9.56
CA LEU A 315 -29.19 -28.98 -10.59
C LEU A 315 -29.74 -27.72 -11.25
N ASP A 316 -31.08 -27.57 -11.28
CA ASP A 316 -31.76 -26.37 -11.78
C ASP A 316 -31.57 -25.17 -10.82
N ASP A 317 -31.44 -25.41 -9.51
CA ASP A 317 -31.29 -24.36 -8.49
C ASP A 317 -29.87 -23.76 -8.43
N ILE A 318 -28.83 -24.54 -8.79
CA ILE A 318 -27.41 -24.13 -8.65
C ILE A 318 -26.82 -23.64 -9.99
N LEU A 319 -27.64 -23.47 -11.04
CA LEU A 319 -27.18 -22.98 -12.35
C LEU A 319 -26.52 -21.60 -12.25
N GLU A 320 -27.15 -20.68 -11.55
CA GLU A 320 -26.64 -19.32 -11.38
C GLU A 320 -25.42 -19.27 -10.43
N THR A 321 -24.52 -18.32 -10.69
CA THR A 321 -23.38 -18.01 -9.80
C THR A 321 -23.84 -17.33 -8.51
N SER A 322 -24.98 -16.63 -8.54
CA SER A 322 -25.72 -16.10 -7.38
C SER A 322 -26.06 -17.21 -6.38
N ALA A 323 -26.66 -18.30 -6.86
CA ALA A 323 -27.10 -19.44 -6.06
C ALA A 323 -25.93 -20.21 -5.42
N VAL A 324 -24.83 -20.42 -6.17
CA VAL A 324 -23.58 -20.96 -5.59
C VAL A 324 -23.04 -20.04 -4.49
N THR A 325 -23.08 -18.72 -4.70
CA THR A 325 -22.61 -17.75 -3.71
C THR A 325 -23.48 -17.76 -2.45
N CYS A 326 -24.80 -17.90 -2.61
CA CYS A 326 -25.74 -18.09 -1.51
C CYS A 326 -25.45 -19.40 -0.74
N LEU A 327 -25.33 -20.53 -1.43
CA LEU A 327 -24.96 -21.83 -0.85
C LEU A 327 -23.63 -21.75 -0.08
N ARG A 328 -22.60 -21.11 -0.65
CA ARG A 328 -21.31 -20.89 0.02
C ARG A 328 -21.46 -20.08 1.31
N ASN A 329 -22.31 -19.05 1.30
CA ASN A 329 -22.57 -18.24 2.49
C ASN A 329 -23.37 -19.02 3.55
N GLN A 330 -24.37 -19.82 3.16
CA GLN A 330 -25.07 -20.74 4.06
C GLN A 330 -24.13 -21.78 4.69
N LEU A 331 -23.16 -22.29 3.92
CA LEU A 331 -22.12 -23.20 4.43
C LEU A 331 -21.14 -22.50 5.40
N LEU A 332 -20.94 -21.19 5.29
CA LEU A 332 -20.18 -20.39 6.27
C LEU A 332 -21.00 -20.15 7.55
N GLU A 333 -22.30 -19.85 7.42
CA GLU A 333 -23.24 -19.69 8.53
C GLU A 333 -23.45 -21.00 9.32
N ALA A 334 -23.35 -22.15 8.64
CA ALA A 334 -23.39 -23.48 9.23
C ALA A 334 -21.99 -24.03 9.65
N GLU A 335 -20.95 -23.18 9.71
CA GLU A 335 -19.57 -23.51 10.09
C GLU A 335 -18.88 -24.63 9.28
N HIS A 336 -19.45 -25.02 8.12
CA HIS A 336 -18.91 -26.02 7.21
C HIS A 336 -17.80 -25.43 6.29
N TYR A 337 -16.80 -24.79 6.90
CA TYR A 337 -15.75 -24.03 6.19
C TYR A 337 -15.00 -24.82 5.12
N GLN A 338 -14.61 -26.07 5.41
CA GLN A 338 -13.92 -26.94 4.43
C GLN A 338 -14.80 -27.19 3.19
N LEU A 339 -16.09 -27.47 3.40
CA LEU A 339 -17.07 -27.66 2.33
C LEU A 339 -17.26 -26.38 1.51
N ALA A 340 -17.30 -25.22 2.17
CA ALA A 340 -17.36 -23.92 1.48
C ALA A 340 -16.11 -23.63 0.60
N VAL A 341 -14.92 -24.07 1.00
CA VAL A 341 -13.69 -23.98 0.17
C VAL A 341 -13.80 -24.87 -1.07
N GLU A 342 -14.23 -26.12 -0.89
CA GLU A 342 -14.37 -27.08 -1.99
C GLU A 342 -15.46 -26.66 -3.00
N VAL A 343 -16.62 -26.18 -2.51
CA VAL A 343 -17.68 -25.60 -3.35
C VAL A 343 -17.18 -24.37 -4.11
N SER A 344 -16.43 -23.47 -3.46
CA SER A 344 -15.88 -22.27 -4.12
C SER A 344 -14.91 -22.63 -5.24
N THR A 345 -13.93 -23.49 -4.93
CA THR A 345 -12.88 -23.89 -5.88
C THR A 345 -13.40 -24.70 -7.08
N LYS A 346 -14.43 -25.54 -6.92
CA LYS A 346 -15.09 -26.21 -8.07
C LYS A 346 -15.97 -25.29 -8.91
N SER A 347 -16.40 -24.16 -8.36
CA SER A 347 -17.30 -23.21 -9.02
C SER A 347 -16.59 -22.00 -9.65
N GLY A 348 -15.27 -21.89 -9.50
CA GLY A 348 -14.50 -20.71 -9.92
C GLY A 348 -14.74 -19.46 -9.06
N LEU A 349 -15.33 -19.61 -7.87
CA LEU A 349 -15.45 -18.51 -6.90
C LEU A 349 -14.14 -18.37 -6.12
N ASP A 350 -13.74 -17.13 -5.82
CA ASP A 350 -12.59 -16.85 -4.96
C ASP A 350 -12.80 -17.43 -3.55
N PRO A 351 -11.91 -18.35 -3.08
CA PRO A 351 -11.97 -18.90 -1.74
C PRO A 351 -11.39 -17.98 -0.66
N SER A 352 -10.78 -16.83 -0.99
CA SER A 352 -10.09 -15.96 -0.02
C SER A 352 -11.01 -15.55 1.15
N GLY A 353 -12.25 -15.16 0.86
CA GLY A 353 -13.25 -14.81 1.88
C GLY A 353 -13.68 -15.99 2.76
N VAL A 354 -13.59 -17.23 2.25
CA VAL A 354 -13.86 -18.45 3.03
C VAL A 354 -12.71 -18.74 3.99
N TRP A 355 -11.46 -18.61 3.52
CA TRP A 355 -10.26 -18.72 4.37
C TRP A 355 -10.21 -17.63 5.44
N GLN A 356 -10.64 -16.40 5.11
CA GLN A 356 -10.82 -15.32 6.07
C GLN A 356 -11.86 -15.69 7.14
N ALA A 357 -13.07 -16.10 6.76
CA ALA A 357 -14.12 -16.47 7.71
C ALA A 357 -13.69 -17.61 8.64
N TRP A 358 -13.11 -18.69 8.08
CA TRP A 358 -12.59 -19.81 8.86
C TRP A 358 -11.44 -19.42 9.78
N GLY A 359 -10.52 -18.56 9.30
CA GLY A 359 -9.40 -18.04 10.09
C GLY A 359 -9.87 -17.19 11.28
N MET A 360 -10.84 -16.31 11.06
CA MET A 360 -11.45 -15.49 12.13
C MET A 360 -12.23 -16.36 13.14
N ALA A 361 -13.01 -17.33 12.68
CA ALA A 361 -13.72 -18.27 13.57
C ALA A 361 -12.74 -19.10 14.41
N SER A 362 -11.65 -19.58 13.80
CA SER A 362 -10.58 -20.30 14.52
C SER A 362 -9.91 -19.43 15.59
N LEU A 363 -9.72 -18.13 15.31
CA LEU A 363 -9.15 -17.16 16.25
C LEU A 363 -10.09 -16.87 17.42
N VAL A 364 -11.40 -16.71 17.17
CA VAL A 364 -12.44 -16.54 18.21
C VAL A 364 -12.56 -17.81 19.07
N ALA A 365 -12.39 -18.99 18.48
CA ALA A 365 -12.34 -20.27 19.18
C ALA A 365 -11.02 -20.54 19.94
N GLY A 366 -10.05 -19.61 19.93
CA GLY A 366 -8.76 -19.76 20.61
C GLY A 366 -7.77 -20.72 19.92
N ASN A 367 -8.10 -21.26 18.74
CA ASN A 367 -7.22 -22.13 17.97
C ASN A 367 -6.24 -21.30 17.14
N PHE A 368 -5.23 -20.72 17.80
CA PHE A 368 -4.28 -19.82 17.15
C PHE A 368 -3.46 -20.50 16.05
N SER A 369 -3.07 -21.76 16.21
CA SER A 369 -2.30 -22.49 15.17
C SER A 369 -3.13 -22.70 13.89
N GLY A 370 -4.39 -23.13 14.03
CA GLY A 370 -5.34 -23.21 12.92
C GLY A 370 -5.65 -21.84 12.29
N ALA A 371 -5.82 -20.80 13.12
CA ALA A 371 -6.03 -19.44 12.66
C ALA A 371 -4.84 -18.90 11.84
N ARG A 372 -3.60 -19.13 12.27
CA ARG A 372 -2.37 -18.76 11.53
C ARG A 372 -2.31 -19.47 10.17
N GLU A 373 -2.57 -20.77 10.13
CA GLU A 373 -2.56 -21.57 8.89
C GLU A 373 -3.66 -21.15 7.89
N LYS A 374 -4.85 -20.78 8.38
CA LYS A 374 -5.98 -20.32 7.55
C LYS A 374 -5.79 -18.86 7.09
N LEU A 375 -5.49 -17.94 8.00
CA LEU A 375 -5.26 -16.52 7.68
C LEU A 375 -4.01 -16.33 6.82
N GLY A 376 -2.99 -17.17 6.95
CA GLY A 376 -1.80 -17.15 6.09
C GLY A 376 -2.05 -17.50 4.62
N ARG A 377 -3.25 -17.98 4.25
CA ARG A 377 -3.65 -18.15 2.84
C ARG A 377 -4.32 -16.92 2.23
N CYS A 378 -4.84 -16.00 3.03
CA CYS A 378 -5.48 -14.76 2.56
C CYS A 378 -4.64 -13.49 2.84
N LEU A 379 -3.90 -13.46 3.95
CA LEU A 379 -2.94 -12.39 4.25
C LEU A 379 -1.64 -12.61 3.47
N LYS A 380 -1.17 -11.56 2.80
CA LYS A 380 0.14 -11.52 2.11
C LYS A 380 1.05 -10.52 2.82
N PRO A 381 2.37 -10.80 2.97
CA PRO A 381 3.31 -9.80 3.47
C PRO A 381 3.29 -8.52 2.62
N PRO A 382 3.44 -7.33 3.21
CA PRO A 382 3.42 -6.08 2.47
C PRO A 382 4.67 -5.95 1.59
N VAL A 383 4.48 -5.51 0.35
CA VAL A 383 5.55 -5.37 -0.67
C VAL A 383 6.64 -4.38 -0.22
N ASP A 384 6.24 -3.36 0.52
CA ASP A 384 7.13 -2.48 1.27
C ASP A 384 6.60 -2.32 2.70
N ARG A 385 7.48 -2.44 3.69
CA ARG A 385 7.14 -2.31 5.12
C ARG A 385 7.17 -0.87 5.61
N ASN A 386 7.75 0.04 4.84
CA ASN A 386 7.95 1.45 5.17
C ASN A 386 6.70 2.32 4.90
N GLN A 387 5.67 1.74 4.26
CA GLN A 387 4.43 2.44 3.95
C GLN A 387 3.73 3.02 5.19
N ILE A 388 3.27 4.27 5.06
CA ILE A 388 2.55 5.02 6.10
C ILE A 388 1.07 4.59 6.12
N ASN A 389 0.82 3.32 6.41
CA ASN A 389 -0.52 2.76 6.64
C ASN A 389 -0.48 1.67 7.72
N LEU A 390 -1.63 1.28 8.25
CA LEU A 390 -1.75 0.25 9.30
C LEU A 390 -1.86 -1.19 8.76
N GLY A 391 -1.47 -1.43 7.50
CA GLY A 391 -1.62 -2.71 6.81
C GLY A 391 -3.07 -3.00 6.35
N PRO A 392 -3.33 -4.20 5.80
CA PRO A 392 -4.64 -4.57 5.27
C PRO A 392 -5.76 -4.53 6.32
N ALA A 393 -7.00 -4.20 5.90
CA ALA A 393 -8.16 -4.13 6.81
C ALA A 393 -8.40 -5.45 7.59
N LEU A 394 -8.16 -6.61 6.97
CA LEU A 394 -8.22 -7.90 7.66
C LEU A 394 -7.17 -8.03 8.77
N LEU A 395 -5.95 -7.53 8.57
CA LEU A 395 -4.93 -7.54 9.63
C LEU A 395 -5.35 -6.66 10.81
N GLN A 396 -5.92 -5.49 10.53
CA GLN A 396 -6.43 -4.58 11.55
C GLN A 396 -7.58 -5.24 12.34
N GLU A 397 -8.49 -5.95 11.68
CA GLU A 397 -9.58 -6.70 12.34
C GLU A 397 -9.07 -7.90 13.16
N VAL A 398 -8.09 -8.66 12.66
CA VAL A 398 -7.42 -9.75 13.41
C VAL A 398 -6.82 -9.21 14.71
N VAL A 399 -6.07 -8.12 14.65
CA VAL A 399 -5.45 -7.49 15.83
C VAL A 399 -6.52 -6.94 16.77
N ARG A 400 -7.55 -6.26 16.25
CA ARG A 400 -8.67 -5.71 17.05
C ARG A 400 -9.41 -6.80 17.83
N GLN A 401 -9.66 -7.97 17.23
CA GLN A 401 -10.34 -9.07 17.91
C GLN A 401 -9.47 -9.70 19.01
N LEU A 402 -8.17 -9.87 18.78
CA LEU A 402 -7.22 -10.30 19.83
C LEU A 402 -7.17 -9.27 20.99
N GLU A 403 -7.15 -7.98 20.69
CA GLU A 403 -7.17 -6.89 21.70
C GLU A 403 -8.49 -6.84 22.49
N ASN A 404 -9.64 -7.04 21.85
CA ASN A 404 -10.93 -7.18 22.53
C ASN A 404 -10.90 -8.37 23.51
N ASN A 405 -10.32 -9.50 23.11
CA ASN A 405 -10.23 -10.71 23.93
C ASN A 405 -9.29 -10.52 25.14
N VAL A 406 -8.21 -9.73 25.01
CA VAL A 406 -7.40 -9.29 26.15
C VAL A 406 -8.24 -8.45 27.12
N ALA A 407 -8.96 -7.44 26.63
CA ALA A 407 -9.79 -6.58 27.47
C ALA A 407 -10.92 -7.35 28.19
N ALA A 408 -11.57 -8.29 27.50
CA ALA A 408 -12.58 -9.17 28.09
C ALA A 408 -12.00 -10.11 29.16
N THR A 409 -10.78 -10.60 28.97
CA THR A 409 -10.07 -11.44 29.96
C THR A 409 -9.71 -10.64 31.21
N LEU A 410 -9.20 -9.41 31.04
CA LEU A 410 -8.89 -8.50 32.15
C LEU A 410 -10.16 -8.12 32.94
N SER A 411 -11.27 -7.81 32.24
CA SER A 411 -12.57 -7.52 32.88
C SER A 411 -13.10 -8.69 33.72
N ARG A 412 -12.91 -9.93 33.23
CA ARG A 412 -13.27 -11.16 33.96
C ARG A 412 -12.35 -11.51 35.14
N SER A 413 -11.22 -10.83 35.29
CA SER A 413 -10.34 -10.99 36.46
C SER A 413 -10.68 -10.05 37.63
N SER A 414 -11.60 -9.10 37.42
CA SER A 414 -12.02 -8.08 38.40
C SER A 414 -13.48 -8.16 38.85
N GLY A 415 -14.22 -9.19 38.41
CA GLY A 415 -15.60 -9.46 38.84
C GLY A 415 -15.73 -10.86 39.43
N GLU A 416 -16.38 -10.97 40.59
CA GLU A 416 -16.64 -12.27 41.24
C GLU A 416 -17.72 -13.05 40.48
N ASP A 417 -17.33 -14.10 39.75
CA ASP A 417 -18.30 -15.05 39.18
C ASP A 417 -17.73 -16.49 39.14
N VAL A 418 -17.85 -17.18 40.29
CA VAL A 418 -17.16 -18.44 40.62
C VAL A 418 -17.53 -19.60 39.66
N LEU A 419 -18.65 -19.51 38.94
CA LEU A 419 -19.17 -20.57 38.07
C LEU A 419 -18.37 -20.76 36.76
N ALA A 420 -17.53 -19.80 36.36
CA ALA A 420 -16.66 -19.98 35.20
C ALA A 420 -15.49 -20.95 35.45
N SER A 421 -15.10 -21.16 36.71
CA SER A 421 -13.82 -21.81 37.06
C SER A 421 -13.76 -23.31 36.79
N LEU A 422 -14.89 -24.03 36.86
CA LEU A 422 -14.88 -25.50 36.77
C LEU A 422 -14.31 -26.03 35.44
N ARG A 423 -14.68 -25.46 34.29
CA ARG A 423 -14.15 -25.89 32.99
C ARG A 423 -12.68 -25.49 32.75
N VAL A 424 -12.20 -24.47 33.46
CA VAL A 424 -10.79 -24.04 33.38
C VAL A 424 -9.92 -24.94 34.27
N LEU A 425 -10.36 -25.27 35.48
CA LEU A 425 -9.70 -26.29 36.31
C LEU A 425 -9.71 -27.67 35.63
N GLU A 426 -10.79 -28.06 34.95
CA GLU A 426 -10.85 -29.36 34.25
C GLU A 426 -9.85 -29.49 33.08
N ALA A 427 -9.33 -28.36 32.57
CA ALA A 427 -8.20 -28.32 31.64
C ALA A 427 -6.86 -28.32 32.40
N ALA A 428 -6.69 -27.45 33.38
CA ALA A 428 -5.46 -27.32 34.16
C ALA A 428 -5.09 -28.59 34.97
N LEU A 429 -6.09 -29.38 35.40
CA LEU A 429 -5.89 -30.63 36.14
C LEU A 429 -5.41 -31.81 35.28
N ARG A 430 -5.21 -31.63 33.96
CA ARG A 430 -4.73 -32.70 33.06
C ARG A 430 -3.25 -32.62 32.74
N ASP A 431 -2.63 -31.44 32.83
CA ASP A 431 -1.20 -31.21 32.57
C ASP A 431 -0.53 -30.48 33.75
N SER A 432 0.46 -31.12 34.36
CA SER A 432 1.28 -30.58 35.46
C SER A 432 2.50 -31.49 35.68
N PRO A 433 3.62 -31.02 36.29
CA PRO A 433 3.65 -29.95 37.31
C PRO A 433 4.82 -28.93 37.28
N VAL A 434 4.70 -27.94 38.19
CA VAL A 434 5.75 -27.09 38.85
C VAL A 434 6.03 -25.68 38.27
N ASP A 435 5.79 -24.69 39.17
CA ASP A 435 6.29 -23.32 39.32
C ASP A 435 6.21 -22.27 38.20
N GLY A 436 5.23 -21.37 38.34
CA GLY A 436 5.19 -20.02 37.78
C GLY A 436 4.04 -19.19 38.39
N PRO A 437 4.13 -17.84 38.48
CA PRO A 437 3.03 -17.01 39.00
C PRO A 437 1.95 -16.78 37.93
N GLU A 438 0.91 -17.62 37.93
CA GLU A 438 -0.10 -17.73 36.86
C GLU A 438 -1.13 -16.58 36.75
N GLY A 439 -0.73 -15.34 37.00
CA GLY A 439 -1.57 -14.15 36.78
C GLY A 439 -1.45 -13.50 35.40
N GLN A 440 -0.38 -13.79 34.64
CA GLN A 440 0.01 -12.98 33.46
C GLN A 440 0.05 -13.75 32.12
N GLY A 441 0.01 -15.08 32.14
CA GLY A 441 0.26 -15.92 30.96
C GLY A 441 -0.68 -15.65 29.78
N ALA A 442 -2.00 -15.66 30.00
CA ALA A 442 -2.99 -15.51 28.93
C ALA A 442 -2.92 -14.16 28.20
N SER A 443 -2.71 -13.06 28.95
CA SER A 443 -2.55 -11.73 28.36
C SER A 443 -1.25 -11.62 27.55
N SER A 444 -0.16 -12.24 28.04
CA SER A 444 1.11 -12.28 27.30
C SER A 444 0.96 -13.07 25.99
N HIS A 445 0.30 -14.23 26.02
CA HIS A 445 0.10 -15.05 24.82
C HIS A 445 -0.73 -14.32 23.74
N LEU A 446 -1.84 -13.67 24.11
CA LEU A 446 -2.64 -12.88 23.16
C LEU A 446 -1.85 -11.70 22.59
N GLN A 447 -1.03 -11.02 23.40
CA GLN A 447 -0.15 -9.94 22.92
C GLN A 447 0.93 -10.47 21.97
N GLN A 448 1.46 -11.67 22.21
CA GLN A 448 2.39 -12.36 21.32
C GLN A 448 1.75 -12.78 19.98
N GLU A 449 0.47 -13.20 19.96
CA GLU A 449 -0.27 -13.42 18.71
C GLU A 449 -0.41 -12.14 17.89
N CYS A 450 -0.79 -11.01 18.51
CA CYS A 450 -0.83 -9.71 17.83
C CYS A 450 0.54 -9.37 17.19
N LEU A 451 1.62 -9.56 17.94
CA LEU A 451 2.98 -9.33 17.46
C LEU A 451 3.41 -10.30 16.35
N TYR A 452 2.93 -11.55 16.35
CA TYR A 452 3.12 -12.48 15.24
C TYR A 452 2.48 -11.95 13.96
N TYR A 453 1.18 -11.63 13.99
CA TYR A 453 0.48 -11.14 12.79
C TYR A 453 1.04 -9.80 12.29
N LEU A 454 1.37 -8.87 13.19
CA LEU A 454 1.98 -7.58 12.82
C LEU A 454 3.43 -7.72 12.31
N SER A 455 4.24 -8.62 12.88
CA SER A 455 5.62 -8.84 12.40
C SER A 455 5.67 -9.59 11.06
N SER A 456 4.70 -10.47 10.77
CA SER A 456 4.58 -11.20 9.48
C SER A 456 3.88 -10.43 8.37
N TYR A 457 2.81 -9.67 8.66
CA TYR A 457 1.93 -9.06 7.66
C TYR A 457 1.78 -7.53 7.79
N GLY A 458 2.34 -6.91 8.83
CA GLY A 458 2.21 -5.48 9.12
C GLY A 458 3.37 -4.61 8.61
N THR A 459 3.07 -3.34 8.38
CA THR A 459 4.06 -2.26 8.19
C THR A 459 4.80 -1.97 9.50
N HIS A 460 5.91 -1.23 9.42
CA HIS A 460 6.60 -0.73 10.62
C HIS A 460 5.70 0.22 11.44
N LEU A 461 4.87 1.03 10.77
CA LEU A 461 3.88 1.90 11.44
C LEU A 461 2.86 1.09 12.24
N ALA A 462 2.31 0.00 11.69
CA ALA A 462 1.31 -0.82 12.38
C ALA A 462 1.86 -1.42 13.69
N LEU A 463 3.11 -1.90 13.68
CA LEU A 463 3.77 -2.46 14.87
C LEU A 463 4.05 -1.38 15.93
N ILE A 464 4.55 -0.21 15.52
CA ILE A 464 4.84 0.91 16.43
C ILE A 464 3.55 1.46 17.05
N SER A 465 2.50 1.64 16.25
CA SER A 465 1.16 2.05 16.72
C SER A 465 0.49 1.00 17.61
N PHE A 466 0.82 -0.28 17.47
CA PHE A 466 0.42 -1.31 18.43
C PHE A 466 1.14 -1.13 19.77
N HIS A 467 2.47 -1.13 19.78
CA HIS A 467 3.25 -0.93 21.00
C HIS A 467 2.86 0.36 21.76
N MET A 468 2.63 1.46 21.03
CA MET A 468 2.20 2.73 21.63
C MET A 468 0.80 2.70 22.26
N ARG A 469 -0.15 1.93 21.72
CA ARG A 469 -1.48 1.75 22.34
C ARG A 469 -1.42 0.91 23.61
N HIS A 470 -0.50 -0.07 23.67
CA HIS A 470 -0.27 -0.91 24.87
C HIS A 470 0.72 -0.29 25.87
N GLY A 471 1.19 0.95 25.65
CA GLY A 471 2.11 1.66 26.55
C GLY A 471 3.59 1.25 26.44
N CYS A 472 3.91 0.30 25.56
CA CYS A 472 5.25 -0.24 25.29
C CYS A 472 6.13 0.72 24.47
N MET A 473 6.33 1.95 24.96
CA MET A 473 7.11 2.98 24.26
C MET A 473 8.59 2.60 24.12
N THR A 474 9.16 1.88 25.10
CA THR A 474 10.56 1.41 25.07
C THR A 474 10.79 0.47 23.88
N GLU A 475 9.87 -0.45 23.70
CA GLU A 475 9.87 -1.49 22.68
C GLU A 475 9.64 -0.90 21.29
N ALA A 476 8.71 0.06 21.16
CA ALA A 476 8.50 0.83 19.94
C ALA A 476 9.76 1.58 19.49
N LEU A 477 10.44 2.26 20.42
CA LEU A 477 11.70 2.98 20.14
C LEU A 477 12.85 2.01 19.80
N THR A 478 12.98 0.93 20.56
CA THR A 478 14.04 -0.08 20.34
C THR A 478 13.87 -0.76 18.98
N TYR A 479 12.64 -1.07 18.59
CA TYR A 479 12.33 -1.60 17.25
C TYR A 479 12.67 -0.58 16.16
N LEU A 480 12.21 0.67 16.29
CA LEU A 480 12.45 1.72 15.29
C LEU A 480 13.94 2.03 15.09
N LEU A 481 14.72 2.07 16.18
CA LEU A 481 16.17 2.27 16.11
C LEU A 481 16.87 1.05 15.49
N SER A 482 16.58 -0.17 15.96
CA SER A 482 17.24 -1.41 15.48
C SER A 482 16.84 -1.84 14.06
N ARG A 483 15.74 -1.33 13.52
CA ARG A 483 15.26 -1.58 12.15
C ARG A 483 15.45 -0.39 11.21
N GLU A 484 16.06 0.70 11.68
CA GLU A 484 16.32 1.92 10.93
C GLU A 484 15.13 2.47 10.12
N CYS A 485 13.91 2.42 10.68
CA CYS A 485 12.68 2.84 10.01
C CYS A 485 12.74 4.27 9.41
N PRO A 486 11.92 4.62 8.41
CA PRO A 486 11.89 5.96 7.83
C PRO A 486 11.41 7.02 8.83
N GLU A 487 11.72 8.28 8.56
CA GLU A 487 11.45 9.40 9.47
C GLU A 487 9.94 9.62 9.67
N GLU A 488 9.14 9.42 8.63
CA GLU A 488 7.69 9.54 8.64
C GLU A 488 7.01 8.54 9.60
N VAL A 489 7.57 7.33 9.72
CA VAL A 489 7.07 6.30 10.65
C VAL A 489 7.33 6.68 12.10
N PHE A 490 8.40 7.44 12.40
CA PHE A 490 8.58 8.06 13.72
C PHE A 490 7.58 9.20 13.95
N LEU A 491 7.36 10.06 12.95
CA LEU A 491 6.48 11.22 13.08
C LEU A 491 5.03 10.81 13.35
N GLU A 492 4.48 9.91 12.54
CA GLU A 492 3.09 9.45 12.65
C GLU A 492 2.92 8.39 13.76
N GLY A 493 3.89 7.50 13.95
CA GLY A 493 3.78 6.37 14.88
C GLY A 493 4.14 6.70 16.34
N LEU A 494 5.02 7.68 16.58
CA LEU A 494 5.52 8.03 17.91
C LEU A 494 5.28 9.51 18.26
N LEU A 495 5.76 10.44 17.43
CA LEU A 495 5.73 11.86 17.77
C LEU A 495 4.30 12.37 17.91
N GLN A 496 3.46 12.23 16.88
CA GLN A 496 2.09 12.76 16.91
C GLN A 496 1.25 12.17 18.06
N PRO A 497 1.21 10.84 18.30
CA PRO A 497 0.55 10.29 19.49
C PRO A 497 1.12 10.82 20.82
N CYS A 498 2.43 11.06 20.92
CA CYS A 498 3.03 11.66 22.11
C CYS A 498 2.66 13.14 22.30
N LEU A 499 2.40 13.88 21.22
CA LEU A 499 1.92 15.27 21.29
C LEU A 499 0.45 15.33 21.69
N GLU A 500 -0.40 14.51 21.06
CA GLU A 500 -1.83 14.42 21.36
C GLU A 500 -2.09 13.96 22.81
N GLN A 501 -1.29 13.03 23.33
CA GLN A 501 -1.38 12.54 24.71
C GLN A 501 -0.59 13.39 25.73
N GLY A 502 0.12 14.44 25.30
CA GLY A 502 0.97 15.25 26.18
C GLY A 502 2.22 14.54 26.74
N ARG A 503 2.58 13.38 26.21
CA ARG A 503 3.64 12.47 26.70
C ARG A 503 5.05 12.79 26.17
N LEU A 504 5.27 13.94 25.53
CA LEU A 504 6.56 14.32 24.93
C LEU A 504 7.74 14.23 25.92
N GLY A 505 7.55 14.60 27.20
CA GLY A 505 8.60 14.48 28.21
C GLY A 505 9.00 13.03 28.53
N ALA A 506 8.05 12.09 28.43
CA ALA A 506 8.35 10.66 28.55
C ALA A 506 9.11 10.15 27.31
N LEU A 507 8.70 10.56 26.11
CA LEU A 507 9.43 10.24 24.87
C LEU A 507 10.88 10.74 24.92
N GLN A 508 11.10 11.98 25.39
CA GLN A 508 12.44 12.56 25.60
C GLN A 508 13.26 11.73 26.60
N GLY A 509 12.73 11.46 27.79
CA GLY A 509 13.42 10.67 28.82
C GLY A 509 13.60 9.18 28.49
N MET A 510 12.89 8.65 27.49
CA MET A 510 13.12 7.29 26.96
C MET A 510 14.15 7.28 25.82
N LEU A 511 14.19 8.31 24.98
CA LEU A 511 15.26 8.50 24.00
C LEU A 511 16.62 8.67 24.68
N GLU A 512 16.71 9.50 25.74
CA GLU A 512 17.95 9.71 26.51
C GLU A 512 18.48 8.42 27.18
N LYS A 513 17.60 7.49 27.57
CA LYS A 513 17.98 6.19 28.14
C LYS A 513 18.48 5.19 27.10
N LEU A 514 17.91 5.21 25.88
CA LEU A 514 18.23 4.26 24.81
C LEU A 514 19.38 4.74 23.92
N ASP A 515 19.53 6.05 23.76
CA ASP A 515 20.55 6.71 22.92
C ASP A 515 21.11 7.95 23.66
N PRO A 516 22.02 7.77 24.64
CA PRO A 516 22.56 8.88 25.45
C PRO A 516 23.40 9.90 24.67
N THR A 517 23.83 9.60 23.44
CA THR A 517 24.51 10.56 22.55
C THR A 517 23.54 11.31 21.62
N LEU A 518 22.30 10.82 21.53
CA LEU A 518 21.24 11.24 20.59
C LEU A 518 21.65 11.13 19.11
N GLU A 519 22.61 10.27 18.77
CA GLU A 519 23.17 10.19 17.41
C GLU A 519 22.33 9.32 16.47
N ALA A 520 21.81 8.19 16.95
CA ALA A 520 20.90 7.34 16.16
C ALA A 520 19.50 7.96 16.06
N SER A 521 19.04 8.60 17.13
CA SER A 521 17.79 9.36 17.20
C SER A 521 17.86 10.71 16.48
N GLY A 522 19.06 11.24 16.23
CA GLY A 522 19.31 12.56 15.67
C GLY A 522 18.56 12.87 14.37
N ARG A 523 18.41 11.88 13.47
CA ARG A 523 17.64 12.05 12.22
C ARG A 523 16.14 12.23 12.46
N TYR A 524 15.55 11.43 13.35
CA TYR A 524 14.15 11.55 13.74
C TYR A 524 13.87 12.85 14.52
N LEU A 525 14.81 13.29 15.35
CA LEU A 525 14.76 14.58 16.06
C LEU A 525 14.85 15.77 15.08
N MET A 526 15.64 15.64 14.01
CA MET A 526 15.68 16.59 12.89
C MET A 526 14.37 16.64 12.11
N ALA A 527 13.80 15.48 11.74
CA ALA A 527 12.50 15.38 11.10
C ALA A 527 11.40 16.03 11.94
N SER A 528 11.42 15.75 13.25
CA SER A 528 10.50 16.32 14.24
C SER A 528 10.60 17.84 14.30
N CYS A 529 11.81 18.41 14.28
CA CYS A 529 11.99 19.86 14.20
C CYS A 529 11.38 20.45 12.92
N GLN A 530 11.55 19.80 11.77
CA GLN A 530 10.93 20.25 10.51
C GLN A 530 9.40 20.16 10.55
N PHE A 531 8.85 19.04 11.04
CA PHE A 531 7.42 18.81 11.17
C PHE A 531 6.76 19.87 12.08
N LEU A 532 7.32 20.11 13.27
CA LEU A 532 6.84 21.12 14.21
C LEU A 532 6.94 22.54 13.63
N GLN A 533 8.00 22.83 12.86
CA GLN A 533 8.13 24.11 12.16
C GLN A 533 7.08 24.30 11.06
N ARG A 534 6.77 23.26 10.28
CA ARG A 534 5.70 23.27 9.25
C ARG A 534 4.31 23.40 9.86
N ARG A 535 4.05 22.74 11.00
CA ARG A 535 2.79 22.83 11.79
C ARG A 535 2.67 24.10 12.64
N SER A 536 3.70 24.95 12.68
CA SER A 536 3.81 26.16 13.53
C SER A 536 3.77 25.93 15.05
N TYR A 537 4.10 24.73 15.53
CA TYR A 537 4.11 24.37 16.95
C TYR A 537 5.41 24.80 17.65
N TYR A 538 5.64 26.12 17.72
CA TYR A 538 6.93 26.69 18.13
C TYR A 538 7.30 26.44 19.60
N ASN A 539 6.34 26.33 20.53
CA ASN A 539 6.61 25.98 21.94
C ASN A 539 7.21 24.57 22.06
N THR A 540 6.58 23.60 21.41
CA THR A 540 7.04 22.21 21.30
C THR A 540 8.40 22.11 20.60
N LEU A 541 8.58 22.88 19.50
CA LEU A 541 9.85 22.96 18.78
C LEU A 541 10.98 23.48 19.67
N TYR A 542 10.72 24.50 20.48
CA TYR A 542 11.70 25.05 21.41
C TYR A 542 12.09 24.04 22.51
N GLN A 543 11.11 23.36 23.13
CA GLN A 543 11.37 22.27 24.08
C GLN A 543 12.23 21.15 23.46
N LEU A 544 11.95 20.78 22.21
CA LEU A 544 12.71 19.75 21.51
C LEU A 544 14.14 20.20 21.18
N GLN A 545 14.33 21.46 20.73
CA GLN A 545 15.64 22.04 20.48
C GLN A 545 16.50 22.14 21.76
N GLN A 546 15.88 22.45 22.90
CA GLN A 546 16.58 22.42 24.20
C GLN A 546 17.02 21.00 24.58
N PHE A 547 16.16 19.98 24.40
CA PHE A 547 16.49 18.58 24.64
C PHE A 547 17.63 18.07 23.73
N MET A 548 17.61 18.44 22.44
CA MET A 548 18.69 18.18 21.49
C MET A 548 20.01 18.90 21.81
N MET A 549 20.02 19.78 22.83
CA MET A 549 21.09 20.74 23.13
C MET A 549 21.50 21.57 21.89
N ASP A 550 20.52 21.95 21.06
CA ASP A 550 20.73 22.78 19.88
C ASP A 550 20.48 24.25 20.20
N HIS A 551 21.43 24.83 20.92
CA HIS A 551 21.43 26.22 21.34
C HIS A 551 21.24 27.21 20.18
N VAL A 552 21.76 26.91 18.99
CA VAL A 552 21.65 27.81 17.82
C VAL A 552 20.21 27.85 17.28
N ARG A 553 19.55 26.70 17.13
CA ARG A 553 18.13 26.66 16.73
C ARG A 553 17.22 27.15 17.85
N ALA A 554 17.50 26.82 19.11
CA ALA A 554 16.78 27.36 20.27
C ALA A 554 16.83 28.90 20.33
N ALA A 555 18.00 29.50 20.07
CA ALA A 555 18.15 30.95 19.98
C ALA A 555 17.34 31.57 18.83
N MET A 556 17.32 30.95 17.65
CA MET A 556 16.50 31.41 16.51
C MET A 556 15.00 31.31 16.80
N THR A 557 14.55 30.26 17.49
CA THR A 557 13.14 30.13 17.91
C THR A 557 12.78 31.19 18.97
N CYS A 558 13.69 31.52 19.89
CA CYS A 558 13.52 32.66 20.81
C CYS A 558 13.43 34.02 20.08
N ILE A 559 14.21 34.25 19.02
CA ILE A 559 14.08 35.47 18.17
C ILE A 559 12.70 35.51 17.48
N ARG A 560 12.17 34.34 17.06
CA ARG A 560 10.82 34.23 16.52
C ARG A 560 9.74 34.55 17.56
N PHE A 561 9.88 34.04 18.80
CA PHE A 561 8.97 34.37 19.91
C PHE A 561 8.97 35.86 20.27
N PHE A 562 10.12 36.54 20.21
CA PHE A 562 10.21 37.99 20.39
C PHE A 562 9.44 38.79 19.33
N SER A 563 9.16 38.20 18.17
CA SER A 563 8.45 38.86 17.07
C SER A 563 7.01 38.34 16.89
N HIS A 564 6.51 37.52 17.82
CA HIS A 564 5.22 36.85 17.68
C HIS A 564 4.07 37.72 18.19
N GLU A 565 3.03 37.89 17.36
CA GLU A 565 1.79 38.63 17.64
C GLU A 565 1.93 40.13 18.01
N ALA A 566 3.15 40.63 18.22
CA ALA A 566 3.41 42.01 18.58
C ALA A 566 2.95 43.00 17.49
N ARG A 567 2.27 44.07 17.93
CA ARG A 567 1.78 45.18 17.08
C ARG A 567 2.39 46.53 17.46
N SER A 568 3.17 46.61 18.53
CA SER A 568 3.78 47.84 19.07
C SER A 568 5.12 47.55 19.77
N TYR A 569 5.96 48.57 19.98
CA TYR A 569 7.17 48.43 20.80
C TYR A 569 6.86 48.34 22.30
N LEU A 570 5.68 48.76 22.73
CA LEU A 570 5.12 48.39 24.05
C LEU A 570 5.14 46.86 24.24
N GLN A 571 4.49 46.11 23.34
CA GLN A 571 4.42 44.63 23.41
C GLN A 571 5.78 43.95 23.19
N LEU A 572 6.60 44.43 22.24
CA LEU A 572 7.98 43.94 22.10
C LEU A 572 8.80 44.17 23.40
N GLY A 573 8.49 45.23 24.14
CA GLY A 573 9.11 45.54 25.43
C GLY A 573 8.90 44.45 26.47
N GLU A 574 7.66 43.97 26.60
CA GLU A 574 7.30 42.85 27.49
C GLU A 574 7.92 41.52 27.00
N GLN A 575 8.05 41.34 25.69
CA GLN A 575 8.64 40.15 25.08
C GLN A 575 10.19 40.13 25.11
N GLN A 576 10.88 41.18 25.58
CA GLN A 576 12.36 41.26 25.64
C GLN A 576 13.02 40.04 26.33
N ARG A 577 12.33 39.38 27.26
CA ARG A 577 12.79 38.14 27.92
C ARG A 577 13.24 37.05 26.95
N TRP A 578 12.64 36.98 25.75
CA TRP A 578 13.00 36.00 24.73
C TRP A 578 14.35 36.33 24.06
N LEU A 579 14.68 37.60 23.86
CA LEU A 579 15.99 38.01 23.35
C LEU A 579 17.12 37.77 24.37
N VAL A 580 16.84 37.94 25.66
CA VAL A 580 17.78 37.58 26.73
C VAL A 580 18.07 36.07 26.67
N ARG A 581 17.03 35.22 26.59
CA ARG A 581 17.17 33.76 26.41
C ARG A 581 17.90 33.37 25.12
N ALA A 582 17.66 34.08 24.01
CA ALA A 582 18.38 33.84 22.76
C ALA A 582 19.90 34.09 22.93
N LYS A 583 20.27 35.17 23.62
CA LYS A 583 21.66 35.50 23.95
C LYS A 583 22.29 34.48 24.91
N GLU A 584 21.53 33.99 25.89
CA GLU A 584 21.98 32.95 26.83
C GLU A 584 22.35 31.66 26.09
N HIS A 585 21.48 31.16 25.21
CA HIS A 585 21.78 29.98 24.37
C HIS A 585 23.03 30.17 23.51
N LEU A 586 23.14 31.30 22.79
CA LEU A 586 24.33 31.58 21.96
C LEU A 586 25.63 31.67 22.80
N LYS A 587 25.56 32.20 24.03
CA LYS A 587 26.69 32.23 24.96
C LYS A 587 27.08 30.81 25.40
N THR A 588 26.11 29.95 25.75
CA THR A 588 26.36 28.56 26.14
C THR A 588 27.05 27.78 25.02
N TYR A 589 26.57 27.89 23.78
CA TYR A 589 27.23 27.28 22.61
C TYR A 589 28.68 27.76 22.46
N LEU A 590 28.95 29.05 22.64
CA LEU A 590 30.31 29.60 22.52
C LEU A 590 31.24 29.06 23.61
N GLN A 591 30.73 28.83 24.82
CA GLN A 591 31.47 28.18 25.91
C GLN A 591 31.74 26.69 25.62
N GLU A 592 30.76 25.96 25.07
CA GLU A 592 30.95 24.56 24.63
C GLU A 592 32.00 24.42 23.52
N GLN A 593 32.02 25.35 22.55
CA GLN A 593 33.05 25.42 21.51
C GLN A 593 34.45 25.64 22.09
N GLN A 594 34.59 26.59 23.03
CA GLN A 594 35.87 26.89 23.68
C GLN A 594 36.37 25.71 24.51
N GLY A 595 35.49 25.06 25.28
CA GLY A 595 35.82 23.85 26.05
C GLY A 595 36.37 22.70 25.19
N ARG A 596 35.89 22.56 23.94
CA ARG A 596 36.38 21.54 23.00
C ARG A 596 37.76 21.81 22.41
N SER A 597 38.28 23.04 22.47
CA SER A 597 39.62 23.36 21.93
C SER A 597 40.79 23.01 22.86
N GLY A 598 40.55 22.80 24.17
CA GLY A 598 41.61 22.53 25.15
C GLY A 598 42.02 21.06 25.29
N GLY A 599 41.25 20.11 24.74
CA GLY A 599 41.44 18.67 24.94
C GLY A 599 41.78 17.93 23.66
N ARG A 600 42.80 17.05 23.70
CA ARG A 600 43.33 16.32 22.53
C ARG A 600 42.44 15.17 22.01
N ARG A 601 41.12 15.26 22.18
CA ARG A 601 40.10 14.38 21.59
C ARG A 601 39.09 15.22 20.83
N ARG A 602 39.18 15.18 19.49
CA ARG A 602 38.04 15.50 18.61
C ARG A 602 36.96 14.43 18.82
N SER A 603 36.13 14.60 19.84
CA SER A 603 34.73 14.16 19.72
C SER A 603 34.17 14.87 18.50
N GLN A 604 33.69 14.10 17.52
CA GLN A 604 32.82 14.66 16.50
C GLN A 604 31.61 15.22 17.25
N GLY A 605 31.30 16.50 17.06
CA GLY A 605 30.04 17.05 17.55
C GLY A 605 28.92 16.37 16.76
N SER A 606 27.97 15.76 17.45
CA SER A 606 26.87 14.98 16.86
C SER A 606 26.29 15.67 15.62
N SER A 607 26.45 15.04 14.45
CA SER A 607 26.44 15.71 13.12
C SER A 607 25.17 16.51 12.80
N PHE A 608 24.06 16.19 13.46
CA PHE A 608 22.77 16.85 13.26
C PHE A 608 22.63 18.24 13.92
N ARG A 609 23.49 18.61 14.88
CA ARG A 609 23.40 19.92 15.58
C ARG A 609 23.82 21.06 14.65
N LYS A 610 23.08 22.19 14.66
CA LYS A 610 23.39 23.33 13.78
C LYS A 610 24.69 24.01 14.22
N MET A 611 25.76 23.76 13.47
CA MET A 611 27.02 24.46 13.64
C MET A 611 26.96 25.87 13.04
N MET A 612 27.64 26.80 13.70
CA MET A 612 27.85 28.19 13.28
C MET A 612 29.20 28.67 13.79
N SER A 613 29.86 29.60 13.09
CA SER A 613 31.20 30.09 13.46
C SER A 613 31.14 31.05 14.67
N SER A 614 32.24 31.16 15.41
CA SER A 614 32.34 32.05 16.59
C SER A 614 32.16 33.53 16.23
N SER A 615 32.58 33.96 15.03
CA SER A 615 32.38 35.33 14.56
C SER A 615 30.94 35.60 14.13
N ASP A 616 30.25 34.63 13.49
CA ASP A 616 28.83 34.76 13.16
C ASP A 616 27.96 34.78 14.42
N ILE A 617 28.28 33.96 15.43
CA ILE A 617 27.62 33.96 16.73
C ILE A 617 27.80 35.30 17.44
N SER A 618 29.01 35.85 17.42
CA SER A 618 29.28 37.19 17.96
C SER A 618 28.46 38.26 17.23
N ARG A 619 28.35 38.19 15.89
CA ARG A 619 27.52 39.09 15.09
C ARG A 619 26.03 38.98 15.45
N HIS A 620 25.53 37.76 15.68
CA HIS A 620 24.16 37.52 16.13
C HIS A 620 23.92 38.03 17.57
N MET A 621 24.87 37.83 18.50
CA MET A 621 24.78 38.37 19.86
C MET A 621 24.75 39.89 19.86
N ASN A 622 25.64 40.55 19.11
CA ASN A 622 25.65 42.02 18.97
C ASN A 622 24.34 42.54 18.34
N THR A 623 23.79 41.83 17.34
CA THR A 623 22.47 42.14 16.75
C THR A 623 21.34 42.06 17.79
N ILE A 624 21.35 41.05 18.66
CA ILE A 624 20.38 40.90 19.74
C ILE A 624 20.52 42.00 20.79
N GLU A 625 21.74 42.40 21.14
CA GLU A 625 22.01 43.51 22.06
C GLU A 625 21.51 44.85 21.51
N LEU A 626 21.82 45.17 20.25
CA LEU A 626 21.35 46.38 19.59
C LEU A 626 19.82 46.37 19.42
N GLN A 627 19.20 45.22 19.13
CA GLN A 627 17.73 45.12 19.12
C GLN A 627 17.13 45.32 20.52
N LEU A 628 17.75 44.80 21.58
CA LEU A 628 17.31 45.05 22.97
C LEU A 628 17.40 46.55 23.31
N GLU A 629 18.47 47.23 22.90
CA GLU A 629 18.66 48.67 23.08
C GLU A 629 17.59 49.49 22.33
N VAL A 630 17.41 49.22 21.03
CA VAL A 630 16.34 49.79 20.19
C VAL A 630 14.95 49.57 20.80
N THR A 631 14.67 48.36 21.28
CA THR A 631 13.36 48.02 21.86
C THR A 631 13.12 48.79 23.16
N ARG A 632 14.13 48.91 24.04
CA ARG A 632 14.03 49.71 25.28
C ARG A 632 13.92 51.21 25.01
N PHE A 633 14.55 51.71 23.95
CA PHE A 633 14.37 53.08 23.51
C PHE A 633 12.91 53.30 23.07
N LEU A 634 12.44 52.58 22.05
CA LEU A 634 11.12 52.78 21.47
C LEU A 634 9.97 52.45 22.44
N HIS A 635 10.13 51.46 23.33
CA HIS A 635 9.16 51.18 24.40
C HIS A 635 9.00 52.37 25.36
N ARG A 636 10.10 53.03 25.76
CA ARG A 636 10.03 54.25 26.60
C ARG A 636 9.38 55.42 25.85
N CYS A 637 9.67 55.56 24.56
CA CYS A 637 9.06 56.57 23.69
C CYS A 637 7.55 56.39 23.55
N GLU A 638 7.07 55.18 23.20
CA GLU A 638 5.64 54.87 23.10
C GLU A 638 4.92 55.00 24.44
N SER A 639 5.57 54.60 25.55
CA SER A 639 5.03 54.79 26.91
C SER A 639 4.83 56.27 27.24
N ALA A 640 5.83 57.12 26.96
CA ALA A 640 5.74 58.56 27.19
C ALA A 640 4.72 59.26 26.27
N ALA A 641 4.56 58.79 25.03
CA ALA A 641 3.55 59.28 24.09
C ALA A 641 2.12 58.91 24.55
N SER A 642 1.90 57.66 24.97
CA SER A 642 0.62 57.19 25.52
C SER A 642 0.21 58.00 26.77
N SER A 643 1.15 58.18 27.71
CA SER A 643 0.93 58.99 28.91
C SER A 643 0.55 60.45 28.62
N LYS A 644 1.07 61.04 27.54
CA LYS A 644 0.67 62.38 27.08
C LYS A 644 -0.72 62.39 26.42
N ALA A 645 -1.04 61.39 25.60
CA ALA A 645 -2.33 61.32 24.92
C ALA A 645 -3.52 61.26 25.89
N LEU A 646 -3.40 60.50 27.00
CA LEU A 646 -4.40 60.49 28.07
C LEU A 646 -4.54 61.85 28.79
N GLN A 647 -3.52 62.70 28.77
CA GLN A 647 -3.53 64.01 29.45
C GLN A 647 -4.06 65.16 28.57
N THR A 648 -3.98 65.04 27.24
CA THR A 648 -4.39 66.11 26.31
C THR A 648 -5.70 65.84 25.58
N GLY A 649 -6.26 64.62 25.66
CA GLY A 649 -7.52 64.25 25.01
C GLY A 649 -7.47 64.23 23.48
N ALA A 650 -6.29 64.42 22.88
CA ALA A 650 -6.11 64.40 21.43
C ALA A 650 -6.18 62.96 20.88
N PRO A 651 -6.85 62.72 19.74
CA PRO A 651 -6.86 61.41 19.11
C PRO A 651 -5.44 61.00 18.71
N PRO A 652 -5.06 59.70 18.80
CA PRO A 652 -3.71 59.25 18.48
C PRO A 652 -3.44 59.35 16.97
N THR A 653 -2.79 60.43 16.54
CA THR A 653 -2.43 60.72 15.13
C THR A 653 -1.26 59.87 14.60
N THR A 654 -0.99 58.72 15.20
CA THR A 654 -0.14 57.67 14.66
C THR A 654 -0.98 56.71 13.84
N ALA A 655 -0.95 56.84 12.51
CA ALA A 655 -1.61 55.91 11.60
C ALA A 655 -1.21 54.46 11.93
N VAL A 656 -2.21 53.61 12.21
CA VAL A 656 -2.00 52.21 12.60
C VAL A 656 -1.49 51.44 11.38
N ALA A 657 -0.16 51.31 11.27
CA ALA A 657 0.46 50.45 10.29
C ALA A 657 -0.04 49.01 10.50
N SER A 658 -0.66 48.43 9.48
CA SER A 658 -1.42 47.17 9.54
C SER A 658 -0.53 45.90 9.56
N GLY A 659 0.66 45.99 10.15
CA GLY A 659 1.65 44.92 10.19
C GLY A 659 2.52 44.98 11.46
N PRO A 660 3.38 43.96 11.68
CA PRO A 660 4.23 43.90 12.86
C PRO A 660 5.25 45.05 12.91
N PRO A 661 5.66 45.50 14.11
CA PRO A 661 6.69 46.54 14.27
C PRO A 661 8.02 46.07 13.67
N PRO A 662 8.75 46.91 12.91
CA PRO A 662 9.97 46.50 12.24
C PRO A 662 11.10 46.19 13.25
N THR A 663 11.92 45.20 12.95
CA THR A 663 13.04 44.74 13.80
C THR A 663 14.32 44.56 12.97
N LEU A 664 15.47 44.57 13.66
CA LEU A 664 16.80 44.40 13.08
C LEU A 664 17.07 42.97 12.57
N PHE A 665 16.13 42.04 12.78
CA PHE A 665 16.19 40.68 12.22
C PHE A 665 15.66 40.62 10.78
N GLY A 666 15.06 41.70 10.25
CA GLY A 666 14.58 41.79 8.87
C GLY A 666 15.67 42.13 7.84
N GLY A 667 15.25 42.24 6.58
CA GLY A 667 16.11 42.70 5.47
C GLY A 667 16.54 44.17 5.60
N SER A 668 17.44 44.62 4.73
CA SER A 668 18.00 45.98 4.72
C SER A 668 16.93 47.09 4.77
N ALA A 669 15.87 46.98 3.96
CA ALA A 669 14.74 47.92 3.98
C ALA A 669 14.04 48.02 5.34
N VAL A 670 13.89 46.89 6.06
CA VAL A 670 13.31 46.87 7.42
C VAL A 670 14.26 47.49 8.45
N LYS A 671 15.57 47.28 8.30
CA LYS A 671 16.60 47.92 9.15
C LYS A 671 16.63 49.44 8.95
N VAL A 672 16.47 49.92 7.71
CA VAL A 672 16.28 51.35 7.38
C VAL A 672 15.01 51.89 8.05
N GLU A 673 13.91 51.14 8.04
CA GLU A 673 12.67 51.52 8.76
C GLU A 673 12.89 51.62 10.28
N VAL A 674 13.65 50.70 10.89
CA VAL A 674 14.03 50.77 12.31
C VAL A 674 14.87 52.00 12.60
N ALA A 675 15.95 52.24 11.84
CA ALA A 675 16.82 53.40 12.04
C ALA A 675 16.01 54.71 11.97
N CYS A 676 15.12 54.84 10.98
CA CYS A 676 14.19 55.96 10.88
C CYS A 676 13.24 56.05 12.09
N LYS A 677 12.65 54.95 12.57
CA LYS A 677 11.78 54.98 13.77
C LYS A 677 12.55 55.39 15.03
N VAL A 678 13.81 54.99 15.16
CA VAL A 678 14.66 55.35 16.31
C VAL A 678 15.04 56.83 16.30
N MET A 679 15.47 57.38 15.15
CA MET A 679 15.74 58.83 15.02
C MET A 679 14.51 59.69 15.36
N LEU A 680 13.32 59.23 14.99
CA LEU A 680 12.05 59.97 15.11
C LEU A 680 11.26 59.65 16.40
N GLY A 681 11.77 58.76 17.26
CA GLY A 681 11.08 58.32 18.47
C GLY A 681 11.40 59.14 19.72
N GLY A 682 12.55 59.83 19.74
CA GLY A 682 12.96 60.68 20.86
C GLY A 682 12.13 61.96 20.99
N LYS A 683 12.33 62.71 22.09
CA LYS A 683 11.86 64.10 22.23
C LYS A 683 12.62 65.04 21.28
N ASN A 684 13.92 64.77 21.13
CA ASN A 684 14.85 65.41 20.20
C ASN A 684 15.50 64.33 19.34
N ILE A 685 15.99 64.69 18.14
CA ILE A 685 16.71 63.74 17.26
C ILE A 685 17.97 63.19 17.94
N GLU A 686 18.66 64.02 18.71
CA GLU A 686 19.89 63.68 19.45
C GLU A 686 19.71 62.47 20.40
N GLU A 687 18.52 62.26 20.99
CA GLU A 687 18.26 61.12 21.89
C GLU A 687 18.28 59.77 21.15
N GLY A 688 17.85 59.73 19.88
CA GLY A 688 17.80 58.51 19.06
C GLY A 688 18.97 58.37 18.08
N PHE A 689 19.64 59.47 17.73
CA PHE A 689 20.63 59.51 16.65
C PHE A 689 21.79 58.52 16.88
N GLY A 690 22.36 58.44 18.08
CA GLY A 690 23.48 57.53 18.36
C GLY A 690 23.14 56.04 18.19
N ILE A 691 21.92 55.63 18.57
CA ILE A 691 21.45 54.25 18.39
C ILE A 691 21.22 53.98 16.89
N ALA A 692 20.59 54.91 16.19
CA ALA A 692 20.32 54.77 14.75
C ALA A 692 21.60 54.82 13.90
N PHE A 693 22.60 55.60 14.30
CA PHE A 693 23.93 55.63 13.68
C PHE A 693 24.64 54.28 13.81
N ARG A 694 24.59 53.65 14.98
CA ARG A 694 25.10 52.27 15.17
C ARG A 694 24.34 51.26 14.30
N VAL A 695 23.02 51.38 14.16
CA VAL A 695 22.24 50.55 13.20
C VAL A 695 22.69 50.75 11.75
N ILE A 696 23.05 51.97 11.35
CA ILE A 696 23.60 52.25 10.01
C ILE A 696 24.97 51.59 9.85
N GLN A 697 25.87 51.75 10.84
CA GLN A 697 27.24 51.24 10.80
C GLN A 697 27.31 49.70 10.87
N ASP A 698 26.67 49.09 11.87
CA ASP A 698 26.74 47.65 12.14
C ASP A 698 26.11 46.78 11.03
N PHE A 699 25.17 47.35 10.25
CA PHE A 699 24.54 46.68 9.10
C PHE A 699 24.93 47.26 7.74
N GLN A 700 25.92 48.17 7.68
CA GLN A 700 26.41 48.80 6.44
C GLN A 700 25.28 49.37 5.57
N LEU A 701 24.35 50.10 6.20
CA LEU A 701 23.22 50.72 5.49
C LEU A 701 23.67 52.00 4.76
N GLU A 702 23.00 52.31 3.65
CA GLU A 702 23.22 53.58 2.95
C GLU A 702 22.73 54.76 3.80
N ALA A 703 23.68 55.44 4.45
CA ALA A 703 23.40 56.51 5.40
C ALA A 703 22.56 57.65 4.77
N GLN A 704 22.87 58.02 3.53
CA GLN A 704 22.16 59.05 2.77
C GLN A 704 20.66 58.73 2.63
N ALA A 705 20.30 57.51 2.19
CA ALA A 705 18.90 57.07 2.13
C ALA A 705 18.19 57.07 3.49
N VAL A 706 18.86 56.65 4.58
CA VAL A 706 18.27 56.65 5.93
C VAL A 706 17.97 58.07 6.40
N TYR A 707 18.98 58.96 6.37
CA TYR A 707 18.81 60.35 6.79
C TYR A 707 17.78 61.08 5.92
N THR A 708 17.77 60.84 4.61
CA THR A 708 16.77 61.39 3.68
C THR A 708 15.35 60.93 4.02
N ARG A 709 15.15 59.62 4.26
CA ARG A 709 13.84 59.05 4.63
C ARG A 709 13.36 59.57 6.00
N ALA A 710 14.27 59.87 6.93
CA ALA A 710 13.96 60.51 8.21
C ALA A 710 13.58 61.99 8.04
N GLY A 711 14.38 62.79 7.32
CA GLY A 711 14.11 64.20 7.06
C GLY A 711 12.79 64.44 6.33
N GLN A 712 12.50 63.64 5.27
CA GLN A 712 11.21 63.68 4.60
C GLN A 712 10.01 63.30 5.49
N ARG A 713 10.21 62.52 6.57
CA ARG A 713 9.14 62.22 7.54
C ARG A 713 8.90 63.41 8.48
N LEU A 714 9.97 64.08 8.93
CA LEU A 714 9.88 65.31 9.74
C LEU A 714 9.19 66.45 9.00
N VAL A 715 9.50 66.65 7.71
CA VAL A 715 8.84 67.67 6.87
C VAL A 715 7.34 67.39 6.72
N ARG A 716 6.92 66.15 6.47
CA ARG A 716 5.49 65.77 6.44
C ARG A 716 4.79 65.95 7.78
N GLN A 717 5.54 65.99 8.89
CA GLN A 717 5.06 66.31 10.23
C GLN A 717 5.25 67.80 10.61
N ARG A 718 5.71 68.65 9.67
CA ARG A 718 5.98 70.09 9.84
C ARG A 718 6.99 70.42 10.94
N GLN A 719 7.87 69.47 11.30
CA GLN A 719 8.86 69.60 12.38
C GLN A 719 10.21 70.15 11.88
N TYR A 720 10.21 71.35 11.27
CA TYR A 720 11.41 71.93 10.66
C TYR A 720 12.59 72.14 11.64
N GLY A 721 12.32 72.43 12.92
CA GLY A 721 13.36 72.49 13.95
C GLY A 721 14.08 71.16 14.19
N ALA A 722 13.38 70.03 14.06
CA ALA A 722 13.98 68.70 14.14
C ALA A 722 14.78 68.34 12.87
N VAL A 723 14.41 68.88 11.70
CA VAL A 723 15.22 68.76 10.47
C VAL A 723 16.57 69.45 10.64
N ARG A 724 16.60 70.64 11.27
CA ARG A 724 17.85 71.34 11.62
C ARG A 724 18.70 70.57 12.64
N GLN A 725 18.08 69.96 13.64
CA GLN A 725 18.79 69.04 14.55
C GLN A 725 19.39 67.84 13.81
N LEU A 726 18.63 67.20 12.91
CA LEU A 726 19.13 66.09 12.09
C LEU A 726 20.32 66.51 11.22
N LEU A 727 20.26 67.66 10.56
CA LEU A 727 21.35 68.21 9.75
C LEU A 727 22.63 68.46 10.58
N LYS A 728 22.47 69.01 11.79
CA LYS A 728 23.57 69.16 12.76
C LYS A 728 24.18 67.80 13.12
N CYS A 729 23.38 66.84 13.58
CA CYS A 729 23.85 65.51 13.97
C CYS A 729 24.55 64.78 12.81
N VAL A 730 23.99 64.85 11.60
CA VAL A 730 24.59 64.27 10.39
C VAL A 730 25.94 64.91 10.08
N GLY A 731 26.05 66.24 10.15
CA GLY A 731 27.31 66.96 9.95
C GLY A 731 28.37 66.69 11.02
N GLU A 732 27.96 66.51 12.28
CA GLU A 732 28.84 66.15 13.40
C GLU A 732 29.28 64.67 13.37
N SER A 733 28.49 63.79 12.74
CA SER A 733 28.76 62.35 12.69
C SER A 733 29.95 61.93 11.81
N GLY A 734 30.40 62.81 10.91
CA GLY A 734 31.51 62.54 9.97
C GLY A 734 31.23 61.50 8.87
N ALA A 735 30.16 60.69 8.98
CA ALA A 735 29.83 59.61 8.04
C ALA A 735 29.07 60.07 6.78
N ALA A 736 28.68 61.34 6.71
CA ALA A 736 28.02 61.95 5.55
C ALA A 736 28.89 63.08 5.00
N THR A 737 28.98 63.18 3.68
CA THR A 737 29.68 64.28 3.02
C THR A 737 28.86 65.58 3.09
N LYS A 738 29.53 66.71 2.79
CA LYS A 738 28.86 68.00 2.63
C LYS A 738 27.81 67.98 1.50
N SER A 739 28.01 67.13 0.48
CA SER A 739 27.06 66.92 -0.62
C SER A 739 25.79 66.20 -0.16
N ASP A 740 25.92 65.24 0.75
CA ASP A 740 24.79 64.44 1.23
C ASP A 740 23.85 65.27 2.12
N CYS A 741 24.41 66.23 2.86
CA CYS A 741 23.65 67.23 3.60
C CYS A 741 22.82 68.11 2.63
N ASP A 742 23.42 68.59 1.54
CA ASP A 742 22.72 69.39 0.53
C ASP A 742 21.65 68.59 -0.22
N ALA A 743 21.93 67.31 -0.51
CA ALA A 743 20.97 66.40 -1.12
C ALA A 743 19.78 66.10 -0.18
N LEU A 744 20.04 65.95 1.13
CA LEU A 744 19.00 65.80 2.14
C LEU A 744 18.12 67.04 2.22
N ILE A 745 18.70 68.25 2.22
CA ILE A 745 17.95 69.52 2.19
C ILE A 745 17.05 69.57 0.95
N LEU A 746 17.60 69.29 -0.24
CA LEU A 746 16.84 69.29 -1.49
C LEU A 746 15.69 68.27 -1.49
N SER A 747 15.91 67.08 -0.94
CA SER A 747 14.91 66.00 -0.83
C SER A 747 13.86 66.23 0.27
N CYS A 748 14.21 66.98 1.32
CA CYS A 748 13.25 67.48 2.30
C CYS A 748 12.32 68.53 1.68
N ILE A 749 12.87 69.41 0.84
CA ILE A 749 12.14 70.52 0.21
C ILE A 749 11.22 70.03 -0.91
N SER A 750 11.62 69.03 -1.72
CA SER A 750 10.76 68.46 -2.76
C SER A 750 9.51 67.73 -2.22
N VAL A 751 9.50 67.44 -0.91
CA VAL A 751 8.40 66.77 -0.19
C VAL A 751 7.56 67.76 0.64
N ALA A 752 7.98 69.03 0.74
CA ALA A 752 7.28 70.03 1.55
C ALA A 752 5.96 70.50 0.90
N GLU A 753 4.90 70.55 1.69
CA GLU A 753 3.66 71.24 1.32
C GLU A 753 3.94 72.75 1.23
N GLN A 754 3.56 73.38 0.11
CA GLN A 754 3.90 74.79 -0.18
C GLN A 754 2.95 75.78 0.49
N ALA A 755 2.64 75.57 1.78
CA ALA A 755 1.76 76.45 2.53
C ALA A 755 2.52 77.73 3.00
N PRO A 756 1.85 78.89 3.07
CA PRO A 756 2.51 80.17 3.33
C PRO A 756 3.10 80.29 4.75
N ALA A 757 2.64 79.46 5.70
CA ALA A 757 3.21 79.39 7.05
C ALA A 757 4.64 78.81 7.04
N ASP A 758 4.88 77.77 6.25
CA ASP A 758 6.16 77.03 6.23
C ASP A 758 7.22 77.73 5.37
N ALA A 759 6.82 78.70 4.54
CA ALA A 759 7.67 79.39 3.57
C ALA A 759 8.88 80.16 4.18
N LYS A 760 8.85 80.44 5.49
CA LYS A 760 10.00 80.99 6.25
C LYS A 760 10.94 79.90 6.76
N GLU A 761 10.39 78.80 7.28
CA GLU A 761 11.16 77.66 7.78
C GLU A 761 11.91 76.93 6.66
N LEU A 762 11.26 76.79 5.50
CA LEU A 762 11.87 76.26 4.28
C LEU A 762 13.01 77.16 3.77
N GLU A 763 12.87 78.49 3.88
CA GLU A 763 13.93 79.43 3.52
C GLU A 763 15.14 79.36 4.46
N SER A 764 14.90 79.17 5.77
CA SER A 764 15.97 78.86 6.74
C SER A 764 16.73 77.59 6.35
N LEU A 765 16.03 76.52 5.93
CA LEU A 765 16.66 75.27 5.49
C LEU A 765 17.43 75.41 4.17
N ILE A 766 16.98 76.24 3.22
CA ILE A 766 17.74 76.53 1.99
C ILE A 766 19.04 77.28 2.31
N LEU A 767 19.04 78.17 3.31
CA LEU A 767 20.22 78.93 3.70
C LEU A 767 21.34 78.04 4.28
N GLU A 768 20.99 76.95 4.98
CA GLU A 768 21.93 75.97 5.57
C GLU A 768 22.68 75.11 4.55
N SER A 769 22.16 75.01 3.32
CA SER A 769 22.85 74.33 2.22
C SER A 769 24.18 75.02 1.88
N LYS A 770 25.13 74.32 1.25
CA LYS A 770 26.46 74.82 0.89
C LYS A 770 26.67 74.93 -0.62
N SER A 771 26.14 74.00 -1.40
CA SER A 771 26.10 74.08 -2.87
C SER A 771 25.13 75.16 -3.37
N SER A 772 25.66 76.20 -4.01
CA SER A 772 24.85 77.23 -4.70
C SER A 772 23.89 76.63 -5.74
N GLU A 773 24.27 75.54 -6.40
CA GLU A 773 23.42 74.89 -7.40
C GLU A 773 22.21 74.20 -6.76
N ASN A 774 22.41 73.54 -5.61
CA ASN A 774 21.30 72.95 -4.85
C ASN A 774 20.42 74.03 -4.21
N LYS A 775 20.97 75.19 -3.82
CA LYS A 775 20.17 76.36 -3.41
C LYS A 775 19.26 76.86 -4.53
N ILE A 776 19.76 76.99 -5.76
CA ILE A 776 18.95 77.41 -6.91
C ILE A 776 17.81 76.41 -7.15
N LYS A 777 18.13 75.11 -7.21
CA LYS A 777 17.14 74.04 -7.40
C LYS A 777 16.10 74.00 -6.26
N ALA A 778 16.51 74.24 -5.02
CA ALA A 778 15.60 74.32 -3.88
C ALA A 778 14.70 75.58 -3.89
N TYR A 779 15.23 76.76 -4.27
CA TYR A 779 14.40 77.97 -4.45
C TYR A 779 13.39 77.79 -5.59
N LEU A 780 13.77 77.11 -6.68
CA LEU A 780 12.86 76.77 -7.78
C LEU A 780 11.72 75.83 -7.32
N LEU A 781 12.03 74.78 -6.55
CA LEU A 781 11.02 73.92 -5.94
C LEU A 781 10.05 74.73 -5.04
N CYS A 782 10.57 75.64 -4.22
CA CYS A 782 9.76 76.57 -3.41
C CYS A 782 9.11 77.72 -4.20
N ARG A 783 9.13 77.71 -5.54
CA ARG A 783 8.61 78.76 -6.44
C ARG A 783 9.15 80.18 -6.19
N LYS A 784 10.28 80.31 -5.48
CA LYS A 784 10.95 81.58 -5.18
C LYS A 784 11.92 81.97 -6.32
N LEU A 785 11.34 82.35 -7.46
CA LEU A 785 12.05 82.64 -8.71
C LEU A 785 13.12 83.74 -8.57
N ARG A 786 12.82 84.83 -7.86
CA ARG A 786 13.75 85.97 -7.69
C ARG A 786 14.99 85.61 -6.86
N PRO A 787 14.90 84.94 -5.69
CA PRO A 787 16.06 84.34 -5.03
C PRO A 787 16.83 83.32 -5.88
N ALA A 788 16.15 82.48 -6.66
CA ALA A 788 16.81 81.52 -7.55
C ALA A 788 17.68 82.23 -8.61
N TYR A 789 17.13 83.22 -9.31
CA TYR A 789 17.85 84.06 -10.28
C TYR A 789 19.05 84.78 -9.64
N LEU A 790 18.83 85.44 -8.49
CA LEU A 790 19.88 86.17 -7.76
C LEU A 790 20.99 85.28 -7.19
N GLN A 791 20.81 83.95 -7.16
CA GLN A 791 21.87 83.00 -6.82
C GLN A 791 22.51 82.37 -8.07
N ALA A 792 21.77 82.22 -9.17
CA ALA A 792 22.29 81.74 -10.46
C ALA A 792 23.28 82.73 -11.10
N VAL A 793 22.94 84.03 -11.12
CA VAL A 793 23.79 85.09 -11.71
C VAL A 793 25.07 85.37 -10.90
N LYS A 794 25.18 84.83 -9.67
CA LYS A 794 26.41 84.88 -8.86
C LYS A 794 27.41 83.75 -9.17
N LEU A 795 27.10 82.87 -10.11
CA LEU A 795 27.99 81.81 -10.56
C LEU A 795 28.77 82.26 -11.80
N GLU A 796 29.90 81.59 -12.05
CA GLU A 796 30.71 81.76 -13.26
C GLU A 796 29.83 81.65 -14.52
N SER A 797 30.05 82.52 -15.51
CA SER A 797 29.14 82.72 -16.65
C SER A 797 28.75 81.42 -17.37
N GLY A 798 29.72 80.52 -17.58
CA GLY A 798 29.50 79.22 -18.23
C GLY A 798 28.64 78.23 -17.43
N ARG A 799 28.46 78.43 -16.12
CA ARG A 799 27.53 77.65 -15.28
C ARG A 799 26.23 78.40 -14.99
N ALA A 800 26.25 79.74 -14.99
CA ALA A 800 25.06 80.57 -14.82
C ALA A 800 24.06 80.39 -15.98
N GLY A 801 24.54 80.30 -17.23
CA GLY A 801 23.74 80.07 -18.46
C GLY A 801 22.59 79.06 -18.33
N PRO A 802 22.89 77.76 -18.14
CA PRO A 802 21.85 76.72 -18.05
C PRO A 802 20.92 76.88 -16.84
N LEU A 803 21.41 77.45 -15.73
CA LEU A 803 20.63 77.65 -14.51
C LEU A 803 19.65 78.83 -14.66
N VAL A 804 20.02 79.91 -15.35
CA VAL A 804 19.08 80.98 -15.70
C VAL A 804 18.03 80.49 -16.73
N GLN A 805 18.40 79.55 -17.62
CA GLN A 805 17.44 78.87 -18.51
C GLN A 805 16.48 77.91 -17.74
N GLU A 806 16.85 77.40 -16.57
CA GLU A 806 15.92 76.72 -15.65
C GLU A 806 14.97 77.70 -14.95
N VAL A 807 15.49 78.84 -14.46
CA VAL A 807 14.65 79.89 -13.85
C VAL A 807 13.64 80.47 -14.85
N LEU A 808 14.04 80.68 -16.11
CA LEU A 808 13.14 81.15 -17.18
C LEU A 808 11.97 80.18 -17.39
N ARG A 809 12.24 78.88 -17.55
CA ARG A 809 11.20 77.86 -17.71
C ARG A 809 10.25 77.78 -16.50
N ALA A 810 10.77 77.98 -15.30
CA ALA A 810 9.94 78.05 -14.09
C ALA A 810 9.10 79.34 -14.03
N ALA A 811 9.61 80.48 -14.51
CA ALA A 811 8.86 81.74 -14.62
C ALA A 811 7.79 81.70 -15.72
N GLU A 812 8.00 80.95 -16.80
CA GLU A 812 7.01 80.64 -17.84
C GLU A 812 5.88 79.78 -17.27
N GLY A 813 6.21 78.68 -16.57
CA GLY A 813 5.22 77.83 -15.89
C GLY A 813 4.46 78.50 -14.75
N ALA A 814 5.04 79.54 -14.12
CA ALA A 814 4.41 80.34 -13.07
C ALA A 814 3.69 81.60 -13.59
N GLN A 815 3.74 81.89 -14.90
CA GLN A 815 3.22 83.11 -15.54
C GLN A 815 3.82 84.43 -15.01
N ASP A 816 5.02 84.40 -14.42
CA ASP A 816 5.74 85.60 -13.94
C ASP A 816 6.43 86.30 -15.12
N SER A 817 5.70 87.24 -15.74
CA SER A 817 6.18 88.02 -16.89
C SER A 817 7.38 88.91 -16.55
N VAL A 818 7.56 89.32 -15.30
CA VAL A 818 8.68 90.16 -14.86
C VAL A 818 9.96 89.34 -14.84
N MET A 819 9.93 88.16 -14.19
CA MET A 819 11.07 87.25 -14.15
C MET A 819 11.41 86.67 -15.53
N GLN A 820 10.41 86.40 -16.37
CA GLN A 820 10.64 85.98 -17.77
C GLN A 820 11.48 87.00 -18.55
N ASN A 821 11.11 88.29 -18.50
CA ASN A 821 11.81 89.33 -19.24
C ASN A 821 13.24 89.52 -18.70
N ILE A 822 13.42 89.52 -17.38
CA ILE A 822 14.73 89.60 -16.73
C ILE A 822 15.65 88.45 -17.17
N CYS A 823 15.17 87.20 -17.16
CA CYS A 823 15.98 86.05 -17.55
C CYS A 823 16.30 86.05 -19.06
N ARG A 824 15.34 86.40 -19.94
CA ARG A 824 15.57 86.50 -21.39
C ARG A 824 16.61 87.58 -21.73
N GLN A 825 16.55 88.74 -21.07
CA GLN A 825 17.56 89.79 -21.24
C GLN A 825 18.96 89.28 -20.88
N TRP A 826 19.14 88.76 -19.65
CA TRP A 826 20.45 88.30 -19.19
C TRP A 826 21.05 87.20 -20.09
N LEU A 827 20.22 86.27 -20.56
CA LEU A 827 20.64 85.22 -21.51
C LEU A 827 21.09 85.79 -22.86
N SER A 828 20.45 86.86 -23.36
CA SER A 828 20.86 87.53 -24.60
C SER A 828 22.18 88.30 -24.46
N GLU A 829 22.52 88.76 -23.25
CA GLU A 829 23.75 89.46 -22.95
C GLU A 829 24.96 88.51 -22.75
N HIS A 830 24.72 87.24 -22.38
CA HIS A 830 25.78 86.31 -21.91
C HIS A 830 25.99 85.05 -22.76
N ASN A 831 25.08 84.67 -23.67
CA ASN A 831 25.22 83.47 -24.52
C ASN A 831 25.88 83.75 -25.90
N GLY A 832 26.80 84.71 -25.98
CA GLY A 832 27.61 84.92 -27.18
C GLY A 832 28.55 83.72 -27.46
N PRO A 833 28.82 83.35 -28.72
CA PRO A 833 29.78 82.30 -29.04
C PRO A 833 31.20 82.73 -28.65
N PRO A 834 32.10 81.78 -28.30
CA PRO A 834 33.49 82.11 -27.98
C PRO A 834 34.19 82.73 -29.19
N SER A 835 34.81 83.90 -28.98
CA SER A 835 35.57 84.62 -30.00
C SER A 835 36.79 83.80 -30.45
N ALA A 836 36.81 83.41 -31.72
CA ALA A 836 37.94 82.70 -32.31
C ALA A 836 38.99 83.70 -32.84
N GLU A 837 40.23 83.57 -32.39
CA GLU A 837 41.38 84.27 -32.97
C GLU A 837 42.67 83.46 -32.75
N VAL A 838 43.65 83.65 -33.64
CA VAL A 838 44.98 82.98 -33.68
C VAL A 838 44.98 81.46 -33.97
N LEU A 839 45.06 81.13 -35.27
CA LEU A 839 45.87 80.00 -35.79
C LEU A 839 47.29 80.52 -36.12
N ILE A 840 48.21 79.62 -36.52
CA ILE A 840 49.68 79.76 -36.77
C ILE A 840 50.48 79.18 -35.57
N GLU A 841 51.35 78.16 -35.71
CA GLU A 841 51.76 77.38 -36.91
C GLU A 841 52.36 75.98 -36.56
N GLU A 842 52.88 75.30 -37.60
CA GLU A 842 53.87 74.19 -37.61
C GLU A 842 53.54 72.78 -37.05
N SER A 843 53.16 71.92 -38.00
CA SER A 843 53.81 70.64 -38.39
C SER A 843 54.23 69.55 -37.37
N GLU A 844 53.77 68.33 -37.71
CA GLU A 844 54.49 67.03 -37.68
C GLU A 844 55.10 66.52 -36.35
N TRP A 845 54.55 65.40 -35.85
CA TRP A 845 55.10 64.07 -36.18
C TRP A 845 54.06 62.94 -35.92
N ARG A 846 54.22 61.84 -36.68
CA ARG A 846 53.48 60.56 -36.65
C ARG A 846 54.44 59.48 -37.21
N PRO A 847 54.20 58.15 -37.11
CA PRO A 847 53.12 57.37 -36.46
C PRO A 847 53.78 56.36 -35.46
N PRO A 848 53.35 55.10 -35.21
CA PRO A 848 52.09 54.41 -35.52
C PRO A 848 51.37 53.63 -34.40
N GLN A 849 50.05 53.63 -34.55
CA GLN A 849 49.08 52.54 -34.33
C GLN A 849 49.58 51.17 -33.81
N THR A 850 48.86 50.65 -32.82
CA THR A 850 48.29 49.29 -32.88
C THR A 850 46.78 49.33 -32.57
N ARG A 851 46.07 48.21 -32.68
CA ARG A 851 44.62 48.16 -32.99
C ARG A 851 43.76 47.55 -31.88
N SER A 852 42.58 48.16 -31.69
CA SER A 852 41.26 47.58 -31.34
C SER A 852 41.20 46.24 -30.58
N GLY A 853 40.56 46.25 -29.40
CA GLY A 853 40.05 45.06 -28.72
C GLY A 853 38.82 45.38 -27.86
N VAL A 854 37.62 45.25 -28.42
CA VAL A 854 36.35 45.37 -27.68
C VAL A 854 35.82 43.96 -27.42
N GLN A 855 35.57 43.61 -26.16
CA GLN A 855 34.68 42.50 -25.83
C GLN A 855 34.06 42.64 -24.43
N SER A 856 32.81 42.20 -24.33
CA SER A 856 32.01 42.15 -23.11
C SER A 856 32.32 40.91 -22.29
N PHE A 857 32.07 40.99 -20.98
CA PHE A 857 31.79 39.81 -20.16
C PHE A 857 30.48 40.01 -19.38
N HIS A 858 29.70 38.94 -19.31
CA HIS A 858 28.37 38.87 -18.71
C HIS A 858 28.34 37.68 -17.74
N ASP A 859 27.52 37.78 -16.69
CA ASP A 859 27.14 36.76 -15.70
C ASP A 859 27.98 35.47 -15.54
N VAL A 860 28.65 35.33 -14.39
CA VAL A 860 28.56 34.10 -13.59
C VAL A 860 28.50 34.47 -12.11
N PHE A 861 27.37 34.27 -11.44
CA PHE A 861 27.33 33.83 -10.03
C PHE A 861 25.95 33.27 -9.68
N MET A 862 25.89 31.96 -9.46
CA MET A 862 24.72 31.21 -9.01
C MET A 862 25.08 30.38 -7.78
N GLY A 863 24.14 30.25 -6.85
CA GLY A 863 24.19 29.27 -5.76
C GLY A 863 25.00 29.66 -4.52
N LEU A 864 24.31 30.03 -3.45
CA LEU A 864 23.99 29.07 -2.37
C LEU A 864 23.09 29.73 -1.31
N HIS A 865 21.82 29.31 -1.28
CA HIS A 865 20.87 29.65 -0.21
C HIS A 865 20.51 28.38 0.56
N VAL A 866 20.57 28.46 1.89
CA VAL A 866 20.09 27.47 2.89
C VAL A 866 19.45 28.25 4.04
#